data_AF-A0A1N7QSD3-F1
#
_entry.id   AF-A0A1N7QSD3-F1
#
_cell.length_a   1.000
_cell.length_b   1.000
_cell.length_c   1.000
_cell.angle_alpha   90.00
_cell.angle_beta   90.00
_cell.angle_gamma   90.00
#
_symmetry.space_group_name_H-M   'P 1'
#
loop_
_entity.id
_entity.type
_entity.pdbx_description
1 polymer ?
#
loop_
_entity_poly.entity_id
_entity_poly.type
_entity_poly.pdbx_seq_one_letter_code
_entity_poly.pdbx_strand_id
1 'polypeptide(L)'
;MPKISKINLRQLFAKGMKPSQEAFYNLFDSFWHKDDQIDIAAVKDLQLSLNSKLDNAAKDSLLDAFNDALTDIHQAVESEFKGILNPTGMAPTEDGSYKPAVSSELDKPTDPTSTLDWGTKYPNAGNLRSKQGYSTMFYKKGTVWTKSETKIDVNSEKYDKTSAAVGNYPDFANPNKMTLPNAGFTLEQGNNTLPATLRYWQSPALLKDRYIVKIRAKATAIGNVNIFIHKKSDMSLDRTIQVNVTSQIFEYVFTEPIDSDLYYVMFSSGIMYYAFNGGTPVKQMLVATGEWSENPTIALCVEYFTYHSAILPKTLTVAQRLDLLESRETKSFQWSNIMLDKTELLSKIVKESINSVFTIDSGIINITSIGDGLGIVVANNIYLNKRCFEFDVKLSDINTKMYFGTKPTENQVGSATYSVDFSTKKINNTFDFSTLIDVNINDSYSISMSYKISETTIRIRNKRTTQEALYTFKPTTDEFDQYKVGFMSGGGSISKMKIYSMAKERPYIMFFGDSIMRGSNNNPLNKRFADLCGTFLGKEYLISGRAVGNIDGLMNRLAIEIPCFRPRYVCITIGTNGGNTEAKLNAMIDFCEGYGCTVILNHIPLYDSSTAAKNAMIANVVNSRKLMSIRYDIATSIGFDATTKDNSCFSNESGIFIHPNEKGNQQIFDRSKIDMEEVFINAGAA
;
A
#
# COMPACT_ATOMS: atom_id res chain seq x y z
N MET A 1 -23.63 1.34 53.71
CA MET A 1 -24.40 0.09 53.90
C MET A 1 -24.92 -0.40 52.55
N PRO A 2 -25.06 -1.72 52.31
CA PRO A 2 -25.49 -2.25 51.02
C PRO A 2 -26.94 -1.82 50.71
N LYS A 3 -27.20 -1.25 49.53
CA LYS A 3 -28.57 -0.90 49.10
C LYS A 3 -29.39 -2.18 48.95
N ILE A 4 -30.53 -2.26 49.64
CA ILE A 4 -31.44 -3.41 49.59
C ILE A 4 -32.19 -3.37 48.25
N SER A 5 -32.10 -4.44 47.45
CA SER A 5 -32.78 -4.52 46.16
C SER A 5 -34.31 -4.57 46.31
N LYS A 6 -35.06 -4.11 45.29
CA LYS A 6 -36.54 -4.18 45.24
C LYS A 6 -37.11 -5.58 45.52
N ILE A 7 -36.34 -6.63 45.19
CA ILE A 7 -36.72 -8.04 45.41
C ILE A 7 -36.74 -8.37 46.91
N ASN A 8 -35.77 -7.87 47.68
CA ASN A 8 -35.69 -8.12 49.12
C ASN A 8 -36.77 -7.36 49.91
N LEU A 9 -37.17 -6.16 49.46
CA LEU A 9 -38.25 -5.39 50.08
C LEU A 9 -39.62 -6.06 49.94
N ARG A 10 -39.94 -6.62 48.76
CA ARG A 10 -41.18 -7.40 48.56
C ARG A 10 -41.24 -8.63 49.46
N GLN A 11 -40.10 -9.30 49.69
CA GLN A 11 -40.01 -10.45 50.59
C GLN A 11 -40.20 -10.07 52.05
N LEU A 12 -39.79 -8.87 52.48
CA LEU A 12 -40.02 -8.38 53.83
C LEU A 12 -41.53 -8.11 54.09
N PHE A 13 -42.21 -7.47 53.14
CA PHE A 13 -43.66 -7.25 53.23
C PHE A 13 -44.45 -8.56 53.14
N ALA A 14 -44.05 -9.49 52.27
CA ALA A 14 -44.69 -10.82 52.17
C ALA A 14 -44.55 -11.64 53.47
N LYS A 15 -43.52 -11.36 54.28
CA LYS A 15 -43.31 -11.98 55.59
C LYS A 15 -43.92 -11.17 56.75
N GLY A 16 -44.71 -10.14 56.47
CA GLY A 16 -45.35 -9.29 57.49
C GLY A 16 -44.39 -8.42 58.30
N MET A 17 -43.13 -8.31 57.88
CA MET A 17 -42.11 -7.52 58.57
C MET A 17 -42.15 -6.06 58.09
N LYS A 18 -42.12 -5.12 59.05
CA LYS A 18 -42.05 -3.69 58.75
C LYS A 18 -40.59 -3.32 58.43
N PRO A 19 -40.30 -2.66 57.30
CA PRO A 19 -38.95 -2.18 57.01
C PRO A 19 -38.50 -1.15 58.05
N SER A 20 -37.20 -1.06 58.30
CA SER A 20 -36.64 0.00 59.15
C SER A 20 -36.87 1.37 58.51
N GLN A 21 -36.88 2.43 59.33
CA GLN A 21 -37.06 3.81 58.86
C GLN A 21 -36.05 4.19 57.77
N GLU A 22 -34.80 3.73 57.87
CA GLU A 22 -33.76 3.95 56.87
C GLU A 22 -34.04 3.20 55.55
N ALA A 23 -34.55 1.96 55.61
CA ALA A 23 -34.96 1.21 54.43
C ALA A 23 -36.20 1.83 53.75
N PHE A 24 -37.09 2.42 54.55
CA PHE A 24 -38.26 3.14 54.07
C PHE A 24 -37.88 4.49 53.44
N TYR A 25 -36.94 5.22 54.03
CA TYR A 25 -36.42 6.46 53.44
C TYR A 25 -35.70 6.21 52.13
N ASN A 26 -34.87 5.16 52.02
CA ASN A 26 -34.23 4.82 50.74
C ASN A 26 -35.25 4.42 49.64
N LEU A 27 -36.41 3.85 50.01
CA LEU A 27 -37.49 3.59 49.08
C LEU A 27 -38.11 4.88 48.55
N PHE A 28 -38.40 5.84 49.45
CA PHE A 28 -38.97 7.14 49.08
C PHE A 28 -37.96 8.04 48.37
N ASP A 29 -36.69 7.99 48.74
CA ASP A 29 -35.57 8.66 48.09
C ASP A 29 -35.47 8.23 46.61
N SER A 30 -35.59 6.92 46.33
CA SER A 30 -35.68 6.40 44.94
C SER A 30 -36.98 6.74 44.20
N PHE A 31 -38.03 7.13 44.93
CA PHE A 31 -39.34 7.46 44.37
C PHE A 31 -39.47 8.96 44.08
N TRP A 32 -38.78 9.81 44.85
CA TRP A 32 -38.82 11.28 44.75
C TRP A 32 -37.62 11.87 44.01
N HIS A 33 -36.43 11.30 44.18
CA HIS A 33 -35.31 11.53 43.26
C HIS A 33 -35.49 10.57 42.10
N LYS A 34 -36.46 10.91 41.23
CA LYS A 34 -36.66 10.23 39.96
C LYS A 34 -35.30 10.15 39.27
N ASP A 35 -34.85 8.91 39.11
CA ASP A 35 -34.35 8.43 37.83
C ASP A 35 -35.35 8.82 36.74
N ASP A 36 -35.44 10.11 36.39
CA ASP A 36 -35.81 10.48 35.04
C ASP A 36 -34.66 9.89 34.20
N GLN A 37 -34.88 8.67 33.73
CA GLN A 37 -34.11 8.17 32.60
C GLN A 37 -34.25 9.24 31.54
N ILE A 38 -33.17 9.98 31.33
CA ILE A 38 -33.05 10.85 30.17
C ILE A 38 -33.36 9.93 29.00
N ASP A 39 -34.42 10.25 28.27
CA ASP A 39 -34.77 9.48 27.08
C ASP A 39 -33.50 9.33 26.25
N ILE A 40 -33.11 8.10 25.93
CA ILE A 40 -31.90 7.88 25.15
C ILE A 40 -32.00 8.60 23.81
N ALA A 41 -33.21 8.85 23.30
CA ALA A 41 -33.46 9.70 22.15
C ALA A 41 -33.09 11.18 22.39
N ALA A 42 -33.24 11.72 23.60
CA ALA A 42 -32.80 13.05 23.98
C ALA A 42 -31.27 13.15 24.19
N VAL A 43 -30.59 12.02 24.49
CA VAL A 43 -29.12 11.94 24.60
C VAL A 43 -28.45 11.67 23.25
N LYS A 44 -29.14 10.97 22.33
CA LYS A 44 -28.58 10.50 21.05
C LYS A 44 -28.13 11.61 20.11
N ASP A 45 -28.70 12.82 20.25
CA ASP A 45 -28.28 14.01 19.49
C ASP A 45 -27.43 14.99 20.31
N LEU A 46 -27.26 14.73 21.62
CA LEU A 46 -26.49 15.58 22.51
C LEU A 46 -25.00 15.50 22.19
N GLN A 47 -24.54 14.36 21.67
CA GLN A 47 -23.20 14.21 21.13
C GLN A 47 -23.00 14.99 19.83
N LEU A 48 -23.99 15.04 18.93
CA LEU A 48 -23.95 15.92 17.75
C LEU A 48 -23.98 17.40 18.14
N SER A 49 -24.71 17.76 19.20
CA SER A 49 -24.78 19.12 19.74
C SER A 49 -23.52 19.53 20.52
N LEU A 50 -22.84 18.61 21.20
CA LEU A 50 -21.53 18.86 21.83
C LEU A 50 -20.41 18.90 20.78
N ASN A 51 -20.42 17.96 19.83
CA ASN A 51 -19.45 17.91 18.72
C ASN A 51 -19.60 19.12 17.78
N SER A 52 -20.77 19.76 17.71
CA SER A 52 -20.96 21.01 16.98
C SER A 52 -20.67 22.27 17.80
N LYS A 53 -20.65 22.18 19.15
CA LYS A 53 -20.26 23.29 20.04
C LYS A 53 -18.77 23.38 20.30
N LEU A 54 -18.01 22.30 20.07
CA LEU A 54 -16.56 22.38 19.91
C LEU A 54 -16.28 22.89 18.48
N ASP A 55 -16.57 24.17 18.26
CA ASP A 55 -16.49 24.80 16.94
C ASP A 55 -15.09 24.58 16.35
N ASN A 56 -15.02 24.07 15.12
CA ASN A 56 -13.75 23.92 14.40
C ASN A 56 -13.03 25.28 14.33
N ALA A 57 -13.76 26.39 14.33
CA ALA A 57 -13.17 27.72 14.42
C ALA A 57 -12.37 27.96 15.71
N ALA A 58 -12.81 27.43 16.85
CA ALA A 58 -12.08 27.55 18.11
C ALA A 58 -10.83 26.66 18.13
N LYS A 59 -10.91 25.46 17.55
CA LYS A 59 -9.77 24.56 17.37
C LYS A 59 -8.72 25.17 16.45
N ASP A 60 -9.14 25.70 15.30
CA ASP A 60 -8.26 26.34 14.32
C ASP A 60 -7.61 27.59 14.91
N SER A 61 -8.38 28.42 15.63
CA SER A 61 -7.84 29.59 16.34
C SER A 61 -6.78 29.23 17.39
N LEU A 62 -6.96 28.10 18.10
CA LEU A 62 -5.97 27.59 19.06
C LEU A 62 -4.72 27.04 18.37
N LEU A 63 -4.88 26.37 17.23
CA LEU A 63 -3.76 25.85 16.43
C LEU A 63 -2.93 26.99 15.85
N ASP A 64 -3.59 28.02 15.33
CA ASP A 64 -2.94 29.21 14.77
C ASP A 64 -2.20 29.98 15.86
N ALA A 65 -2.84 30.24 17.01
CA ALA A 65 -2.18 30.88 18.15
C ALA A 65 -0.95 30.09 18.66
N PHE A 66 -1.01 28.75 18.61
CA PHE A 66 0.12 27.91 18.98
C PHE A 66 1.26 28.00 17.96
N ASN A 67 0.95 27.96 16.67
CA ASN A 67 1.93 28.06 15.58
C ASN A 67 2.59 29.44 15.53
N ASP A 68 1.83 30.51 15.80
CA ASP A 68 2.34 31.86 15.91
C ASP A 68 3.31 31.98 17.10
N ALA A 69 2.93 31.49 18.27
CA ALA A 69 3.82 31.47 19.44
C ALA A 69 5.12 30.67 19.18
N LEU A 70 5.03 29.56 18.44
CA LEU A 70 6.21 28.74 18.09
C LEU A 70 7.14 29.47 17.12
N THR A 71 6.55 30.22 16.18
CA THR A 71 7.28 31.08 15.24
C THR A 71 7.96 32.24 15.96
N ASP A 72 7.27 32.90 16.88
CA ASP A 72 7.81 33.97 17.71
C ASP A 72 8.98 33.48 18.59
N ILE A 73 8.86 32.28 19.17
CA ILE A 73 9.96 31.66 19.93
C ILE A 73 11.16 31.37 19.03
N HIS A 74 10.95 30.84 17.81
CA HIS A 74 12.04 30.61 16.86
C HIS A 74 12.73 31.91 16.44
N GLN A 75 11.96 32.98 16.15
CA GLN A 75 12.52 34.28 15.80
C GLN A 75 13.25 34.94 16.98
N ALA A 76 12.74 34.80 18.21
CA ALA A 76 13.42 35.26 19.41
C ALA A 76 14.76 34.54 19.63
N VAL A 77 14.80 33.22 19.44
CA VAL A 77 16.02 32.42 19.59
C VAL A 77 17.06 32.75 18.50
N GLU A 78 16.64 33.01 17.26
CA GLU A 78 17.55 33.36 16.17
C GLU A 78 18.08 34.81 16.27
N SER A 79 17.26 35.75 16.76
CA SER A 79 17.68 37.17 16.92
C SER A 79 18.64 37.41 18.08
N GLU A 80 18.70 36.51 19.07
CA GLU A 80 19.58 36.62 20.23
C GLU A 80 20.95 35.95 20.04
N PHE A 81 21.27 35.39 18.86
CA PHE A 81 22.58 34.77 18.63
C PHE A 81 23.70 35.82 18.49
N LYS A 82 24.66 35.80 19.43
CA LYS A 82 25.76 36.78 19.53
C LYS A 82 27.11 36.25 19.07
N GLY A 83 27.24 34.94 18.79
CA GLY A 83 28.43 34.35 18.17
C GLY A 83 28.99 33.14 18.90
N ILE A 84 30.26 32.82 18.60
CA ILE A 84 30.98 31.65 19.11
C ILE A 84 31.89 32.07 20.28
N LEU A 85 31.82 31.34 21.39
CA LEU A 85 32.59 31.58 22.61
C LEU A 85 33.80 30.64 22.67
N ASN A 86 35.01 31.18 22.87
CA ASN A 86 36.23 30.40 23.12
C ASN A 86 36.47 30.23 24.63
N PRO A 87 36.92 29.05 25.11
CA PRO A 87 37.07 28.79 26.56
C PRO A 87 38.15 29.62 27.24
N THR A 88 39.12 30.15 26.48
CA THR A 88 40.19 31.03 26.96
C THR A 88 39.98 32.50 26.59
N GLY A 89 38.86 32.83 25.94
CA GLY A 89 38.54 34.20 25.53
C GLY A 89 38.06 35.07 26.70
N MET A 90 37.99 36.38 26.47
CA MET A 90 37.30 37.28 27.42
C MET A 90 35.80 36.95 27.49
N ALA A 91 35.18 37.22 28.64
CA ALA A 91 33.73 37.09 28.78
C ALA A 91 33.04 38.17 27.93
N PRO A 92 32.03 37.81 27.13
CA PRO A 92 31.32 38.79 26.31
C PRO A 92 30.53 39.76 27.20
N THR A 93 30.45 41.01 26.77
CA THR A 93 29.76 42.07 27.50
C THR A 93 28.27 42.15 27.16
N GLU A 94 27.87 41.73 25.96
CA GLU A 94 26.48 41.74 25.50
C GLU A 94 25.67 40.57 26.06
N ASP A 95 24.38 40.82 26.29
CA ASP A 95 23.42 39.77 26.62
C ASP A 95 22.97 39.05 25.35
N GLY A 96 22.68 37.76 25.46
CA GLY A 96 22.28 36.91 24.34
C GLY A 96 22.88 35.51 24.38
N SER A 97 22.71 34.79 23.27
CA SER A 97 23.04 33.39 23.10
C SER A 97 24.40 33.20 22.42
N TYR A 98 25.26 32.37 23.00
CA TYR A 98 26.60 32.08 22.54
C TYR A 98 26.79 30.56 22.36
N LYS A 99 27.42 30.17 21.25
CA LYS A 99 27.75 28.76 20.98
C LYS A 99 29.19 28.46 21.45
N PRO A 100 29.44 27.42 22.26
CA PRO A 100 30.80 27.02 22.61
C PRO A 100 31.60 26.60 21.37
N ALA A 101 32.84 27.08 21.24
CA ALA A 101 33.74 26.76 20.11
C ALA A 101 34.21 25.30 20.12
N VAL A 102 34.33 24.71 21.31
CA VAL A 102 34.85 23.36 21.54
C VAL A 102 34.00 22.61 22.56
N SER A 103 33.78 21.34 22.29
CA SER A 103 33.14 20.38 23.20
C SER A 103 34.06 19.17 23.38
N SER A 104 33.95 18.46 24.50
CA SER A 104 34.83 17.32 24.81
C SER A 104 34.19 16.31 25.76
N GLU A 105 34.88 15.19 26.00
CA GLU A 105 34.55 14.20 27.03
C GLU A 105 35.33 14.38 28.34
N LEU A 106 35.93 15.55 28.57
CA LEU A 106 36.66 15.83 29.81
C LEU A 106 35.74 15.69 31.03
N ASP A 107 36.25 15.09 32.11
CA ASP A 107 35.50 14.86 33.36
C ASP A 107 34.22 14.01 33.21
N LYS A 108 34.06 13.26 32.11
CA LYS A 108 32.88 12.39 31.86
C LYS A 108 32.81 11.26 32.90
N PRO A 109 31.73 11.16 33.70
CA PRO A 109 31.56 10.08 34.67
C PRO A 109 31.50 8.71 33.97
N THR A 110 32.05 7.68 34.61
CA THR A 110 31.95 6.29 34.13
C THR A 110 30.56 5.70 34.32
N ASP A 111 29.77 6.24 35.27
CA ASP A 111 28.37 5.87 35.47
C ASP A 111 27.47 6.63 34.47
N PRO A 112 26.79 5.93 33.55
CA PRO A 112 25.91 6.56 32.56
C PRO A 112 24.67 7.23 33.16
N THR A 113 24.38 6.99 34.44
CA THR A 113 23.27 7.63 35.18
C THR A 113 23.71 8.86 35.98
N SER A 114 25.01 9.18 36.01
CA SER A 114 25.54 10.32 36.76
C SER A 114 24.98 11.65 36.25
N THR A 115 24.58 12.50 37.20
CA THR A 115 24.12 13.88 36.92
C THR A 115 25.25 14.91 36.94
N LEU A 116 26.50 14.49 37.15
CA LEU A 116 27.66 15.38 37.15
C LEU A 116 27.89 16.00 35.77
N ASP A 117 28.07 17.32 35.72
CA ASP A 117 28.31 18.03 34.47
C ASP A 117 29.76 17.85 34.01
N TRP A 118 29.93 17.45 32.75
CA TRP A 118 31.21 17.15 32.13
C TRP A 118 31.37 17.89 30.80
N GLY A 119 32.55 17.79 30.20
CA GLY A 119 32.95 18.45 28.96
C GLY A 119 33.83 19.68 29.18
N THR A 120 34.14 20.40 28.11
CA THR A 120 35.07 21.53 28.15
C THR A 120 34.49 22.66 29.00
N LYS A 121 35.23 23.13 30.01
CA LYS A 121 34.82 24.22 30.91
C LYS A 121 35.08 25.60 30.29
N TYR A 122 34.12 26.51 30.45
CA TYR A 122 34.18 27.90 29.99
C TYR A 122 34.17 28.87 31.18
N PRO A 123 35.33 29.25 31.74
CA PRO A 123 35.41 30.20 32.85
C PRO A 123 34.77 31.55 32.53
N ASN A 124 34.83 31.96 31.27
CA ASN A 124 34.24 33.18 30.74
C ASN A 124 32.70 33.10 30.51
N ALA A 125 32.07 31.96 30.79
CA ALA A 125 30.62 31.76 30.77
C ALA A 125 30.12 31.11 32.07
N GLY A 126 30.48 31.68 33.22
CA GLY A 126 29.99 31.20 34.52
C GLY A 126 30.45 29.78 34.87
N ASN A 127 31.57 29.31 34.29
CA ASN A 127 32.09 27.95 34.45
C ASN A 127 31.21 26.83 33.86
N LEU A 128 30.29 27.16 32.93
CA LEU A 128 29.49 26.16 32.22
C LEU A 128 30.38 25.24 31.35
N ARG A 129 29.88 24.03 31.06
CA ARG A 129 30.59 23.02 30.26
C ARG A 129 29.85 22.62 28.99
N SER A 130 30.61 22.27 27.94
CA SER A 130 30.07 21.76 26.67
C SER A 130 30.56 20.33 26.38
N LYS A 131 29.60 19.42 26.16
CA LYS A 131 29.81 17.98 25.99
C LYS A 131 29.93 17.57 24.53
N GLN A 132 30.87 16.68 24.22
CA GLN A 132 30.95 16.07 22.89
C GLN A 132 29.69 15.23 22.61
N GLY A 133 29.15 15.33 21.40
CA GLY A 133 27.91 14.66 21.02
C GLY A 133 26.62 15.34 21.50
N TYR A 134 26.71 16.60 21.97
CA TYR A 134 25.56 17.42 22.35
C TYR A 134 25.60 18.78 21.63
N SER A 135 24.43 19.32 21.31
CA SER A 135 24.25 20.69 20.85
C SER A 135 24.05 21.56 22.08
N THR A 136 25.11 22.26 22.48
CA THR A 136 25.14 23.13 23.66
C THR A 136 25.00 24.60 23.25
N MET A 137 24.20 25.38 23.98
CA MET A 137 24.11 26.84 23.89
C MET A 137 24.21 27.46 25.29
N PHE A 138 24.96 28.56 25.41
CA PHE A 138 25.04 29.37 26.62
C PHE A 138 24.27 30.67 26.43
N TYR A 139 23.48 31.08 27.42
CA TYR A 139 22.76 32.33 27.39
C TYR A 139 23.22 33.25 28.53
N LYS A 140 23.58 34.48 28.19
CA LYS A 140 23.99 35.53 29.13
C LYS A 140 22.89 36.55 29.29
N LYS A 141 22.53 36.85 30.54
CA LYS A 141 21.67 37.97 30.92
C LYS A 141 22.26 38.70 32.12
N GLY A 142 22.80 39.90 31.90
CA GLY A 142 23.62 40.62 32.88
C GLY A 142 24.86 39.79 33.26
N THR A 143 24.94 39.41 34.54
CA THR A 143 26.02 38.55 35.08
C THR A 143 25.64 37.06 35.13
N VAL A 144 24.38 36.72 34.81
CA VAL A 144 23.85 35.36 34.93
C VAL A 144 24.07 34.60 33.62
N TRP A 145 24.49 33.34 33.76
CA TRP A 145 24.69 32.41 32.66
C TRP A 145 23.79 31.18 32.82
N THR A 146 23.12 30.78 31.76
CA THR A 146 22.34 29.53 31.69
C THR A 146 22.80 28.68 30.51
N LYS A 147 22.56 27.36 30.59
CA LYS A 147 22.93 26.38 29.56
C LYS A 147 21.70 25.64 29.05
N SER A 148 21.60 25.52 27.73
CA SER A 148 20.72 24.55 27.07
C SER A 148 21.57 23.52 26.36
N GLU A 149 21.23 22.23 26.48
CA GLU A 149 22.02 21.14 25.93
C GLU A 149 21.13 19.99 25.48
N THR A 150 21.24 19.60 24.21
CA THR A 150 20.45 18.49 23.62
C THR A 150 21.39 17.47 22.99
N LYS A 151 21.19 16.17 23.25
CA LYS A 151 22.02 15.12 22.67
C LYS A 151 21.87 15.10 21.14
N ILE A 152 22.98 15.15 20.42
CA ILE A 152 23.00 15.03 18.96
C ILE A 152 22.92 13.53 18.66
N ASP A 153 21.85 13.11 17.99
CA ASP A 153 21.78 11.77 17.43
C ASP A 153 22.86 11.66 16.35
N VAL A 154 23.86 10.80 16.58
CA VAL A 154 25.10 10.69 15.77
C VAL A 154 24.87 10.25 14.32
N ASN A 155 23.62 10.05 13.91
CA ASN A 155 23.22 9.80 12.52
C ASN A 155 22.64 11.06 11.83
N SER A 156 22.80 12.25 12.43
CA SER A 156 22.24 13.51 11.93
C SER A 156 23.27 14.64 11.90
N GLU A 157 24.30 14.54 11.05
CA GLU A 157 25.20 15.67 10.83
C GLU A 157 24.67 16.61 9.73
N LYS A 158 24.17 17.77 10.18
CA LYS A 158 24.15 19.03 9.41
C LYS A 158 25.58 19.60 9.43
N TYR A 159 26.24 19.59 8.28
CA TYR A 159 27.50 20.31 8.06
C TYR A 159 27.21 21.78 7.74
N ASP A 160 27.85 22.69 8.48
CA ASP A 160 27.77 24.13 8.25
C ASP A 160 28.66 24.52 7.06
N LYS A 161 28.13 25.37 6.17
CA LYS A 161 28.59 25.54 4.78
C LYS A 161 29.58 26.68 4.57
N THR A 162 30.25 27.17 5.60
CA THR A 162 30.97 28.45 5.53
C THR A 162 32.39 28.41 6.12
N SER A 163 33.29 27.59 5.56
CA SER A 163 34.74 27.86 5.54
C SER A 163 35.52 26.72 4.85
N ALA A 164 35.48 26.66 3.52
CA ALA A 164 36.46 25.90 2.76
C ALA A 164 37.73 26.75 2.59
N ALA A 165 38.53 26.85 3.65
CA ALA A 165 39.96 27.06 3.47
C ALA A 165 40.54 25.78 2.86
N VAL A 166 41.35 25.94 1.82
CA VAL A 166 42.14 24.86 1.21
C VAL A 166 43.13 24.35 2.25
N GLY A 167 42.71 23.36 3.03
CA GLY A 167 43.51 22.67 4.03
C GLY A 167 43.83 21.27 3.53
N ASN A 168 45.11 21.00 3.29
CA ASN A 168 45.64 19.67 3.01
C ASN A 168 45.21 18.68 4.11
N TYR A 169 44.44 17.66 3.72
CA TYR A 169 44.22 16.44 4.49
C TYR A 169 44.92 15.27 3.78
N PRO A 170 45.25 14.18 4.50
CA PRO A 170 46.57 13.59 4.48
C PRO A 170 46.76 12.64 3.32
N ASP A 171 48.02 12.65 2.89
CA ASP A 171 48.69 11.77 1.96
C ASP A 171 48.23 10.31 2.09
N PHE A 172 47.37 9.85 1.16
CA PHE A 172 47.25 8.43 0.83
C PHE A 172 48.46 8.03 -0.01
N ALA A 173 49.62 8.01 0.63
CA ALA A 173 50.89 7.57 0.05
C ALA A 173 50.93 6.04 -0.11
N ASN A 174 49.99 5.46 -0.86
CA ASN A 174 50.24 4.29 -1.73
C ASN A 174 49.04 4.02 -2.66
N PRO A 175 49.00 4.59 -3.88
CA PRO A 175 47.92 4.34 -4.84
C PRO A 175 47.97 2.95 -5.52
N ASN A 176 48.84 2.04 -5.08
CA ASN A 176 49.26 0.90 -5.90
C ASN A 176 48.60 -0.46 -5.59
N LYS A 177 47.61 -0.57 -4.70
CA LYS A 177 46.86 -1.83 -4.52
C LYS A 177 45.41 -1.59 -4.13
N MET A 178 44.49 -1.86 -5.05
CA MET A 178 43.09 -2.14 -4.73
C MET A 178 42.80 -3.58 -5.16
N THR A 179 42.82 -4.51 -4.21
CA THR A 179 42.47 -5.91 -4.44
C THR A 179 40.96 -6.04 -4.28
N LEU A 180 40.25 -6.44 -5.34
CA LEU A 180 38.83 -6.82 -5.30
C LEU A 180 38.76 -8.37 -5.18
N PRO A 181 38.64 -8.94 -3.98
CA PRO A 181 38.93 -10.37 -3.75
C PRO A 181 37.94 -11.33 -4.44
N ASN A 182 36.73 -10.86 -4.77
CA ASN A 182 35.65 -11.71 -5.27
C ASN A 182 35.31 -11.50 -6.76
N ALA A 183 36.09 -10.70 -7.49
CA ALA A 183 35.89 -10.43 -8.92
C ALA A 183 36.82 -11.24 -9.85
N GLY A 184 37.77 -12.00 -9.31
CA GLY A 184 38.62 -12.92 -10.09
C GLY A 184 39.75 -12.29 -10.90
N PHE A 185 40.13 -11.02 -10.66
CA PHE A 185 41.31 -10.40 -11.28
C PHE A 185 42.07 -9.51 -10.29
N THR A 186 43.40 -9.50 -10.41
CA THR A 186 44.32 -8.63 -9.67
C THR A 186 44.86 -7.56 -10.63
N LEU A 187 44.64 -6.27 -10.32
CA LEU A 187 45.26 -5.17 -11.06
C LEU A 187 46.70 -4.99 -10.53
N GLU A 188 47.66 -5.70 -11.12
CA GLU A 188 49.08 -5.42 -10.90
C GLU A 188 49.65 -4.60 -12.06
N GLN A 189 50.33 -3.51 -11.74
CA GLN A 189 51.02 -2.68 -12.73
C GLN A 189 52.26 -3.41 -13.21
N GLY A 190 52.08 -4.22 -14.25
CA GLY A 190 53.15 -5.03 -14.83
C GLY A 190 52.89 -5.35 -16.30
N ASN A 191 52.52 -4.35 -17.10
CA ASN A 191 52.89 -4.29 -18.52
C ASN A 191 52.60 -2.90 -19.11
N ASN A 192 53.58 -2.39 -19.83
CA ASN A 192 53.69 -1.03 -20.34
C ASN A 192 52.74 -0.76 -21.52
N THR A 193 51.47 -0.47 -21.25
CA THR A 193 50.64 0.52 -21.99
C THR A 193 49.23 0.54 -21.39
N LEU A 194 49.05 1.31 -20.33
CA LEU A 194 47.72 1.81 -19.93
C LEU A 194 47.78 3.33 -19.90
N PRO A 195 46.73 4.05 -20.34
CA PRO A 195 46.70 5.50 -20.20
C PRO A 195 46.75 5.84 -18.71
N ALA A 196 47.72 6.67 -18.35
CA ALA A 196 47.73 7.33 -17.05
C ALA A 196 46.39 8.05 -16.85
N THR A 197 45.82 7.94 -15.64
CA THR A 197 44.62 8.61 -15.12
C THR A 197 43.27 7.87 -15.24
N LEU A 198 43.01 6.94 -14.30
CA LEU A 198 41.66 6.75 -13.78
C LEU A 198 41.44 7.82 -12.71
N ARG A 199 40.76 8.93 -13.03
CA ARG A 199 40.36 9.94 -12.03
C ARG A 199 38.95 9.61 -11.53
N TYR A 200 38.83 9.16 -10.29
CA TYR A 200 37.56 9.14 -9.58
C TYR A 200 37.09 10.57 -9.35
N TRP A 201 35.94 10.95 -9.91
CA TRP A 201 35.26 12.20 -9.58
C TRP A 201 34.07 11.87 -8.69
N GLN A 202 34.23 12.11 -7.38
CA GLN A 202 33.15 12.02 -6.41
C GLN A 202 32.66 13.44 -6.13
N SER A 203 31.38 13.72 -6.38
CA SER A 203 30.68 14.78 -5.64
C SER A 203 29.83 14.10 -4.56
N PRO A 204 30.31 14.03 -3.30
CA PRO A 204 29.58 13.38 -2.21
C PRO A 204 28.24 14.05 -1.87
N ALA A 205 27.99 15.27 -2.38
CA ALA A 205 26.96 16.16 -1.86
C ALA A 205 25.56 15.99 -2.49
N LEU A 206 25.40 15.25 -3.59
CA LEU A 206 24.13 15.26 -4.35
C LEU A 206 23.18 14.09 -4.09
N LEU A 207 23.63 13.05 -3.40
CA LEU A 207 22.87 11.79 -3.23
C LEU A 207 22.61 11.38 -1.77
N LYS A 208 23.06 12.17 -0.78
CA LYS A 208 22.81 11.87 0.63
C LYS A 208 21.30 11.77 0.91
N ASP A 209 20.91 10.76 1.69
CA ASP A 209 19.52 10.46 2.10
C ASP A 209 18.58 10.07 0.94
N ARG A 210 19.10 9.40 -0.09
CA ARG A 210 18.32 8.95 -1.25
C ARG A 210 18.42 7.46 -1.48
N TYR A 211 17.28 6.85 -1.82
CA TYR A 211 17.22 5.47 -2.27
C TYR A 211 17.05 5.41 -3.79
N ILE A 212 17.86 4.60 -4.47
CA ILE A 212 17.72 4.31 -5.89
C ILE A 212 16.63 3.25 -6.04
N VAL A 213 15.54 3.61 -6.71
CA VAL A 213 14.38 2.72 -6.90
C VAL A 213 14.25 2.22 -8.34
N LYS A 214 14.76 2.99 -9.31
CA LYS A 214 14.67 2.65 -10.74
C LYS A 214 15.87 3.17 -11.51
N ILE A 215 16.25 2.44 -12.55
CA ILE A 215 17.26 2.82 -13.52
C ILE A 215 16.66 2.73 -14.91
N ARG A 216 16.97 3.72 -15.75
CA ARG A 216 16.77 3.63 -17.20
C ARG A 216 18.11 3.68 -17.90
N ALA A 217 18.38 2.73 -18.78
CA ALA A 217 19.60 2.67 -19.55
C ALA A 217 19.35 2.30 -21.01
N LYS A 218 20.23 2.78 -21.87
CA LYS A 218 20.27 2.47 -23.29
C LYS A 218 21.40 1.48 -23.57
N ALA A 219 21.08 0.29 -24.07
CA ALA A 219 22.01 -0.74 -24.50
C ALA A 219 22.21 -0.68 -26.03
N THR A 220 23.43 -0.92 -26.52
CA THR A 220 23.70 -1.00 -27.97
C THR A 220 23.16 -2.27 -28.62
N ALA A 221 22.95 -3.33 -27.84
CA ALA A 221 22.34 -4.59 -28.27
C ALA A 221 21.54 -5.24 -27.12
N ILE A 222 20.73 -6.24 -27.46
CA ILE A 222 19.91 -7.03 -26.51
C ILE A 222 20.75 -8.14 -25.85
N GLY A 223 20.43 -8.50 -24.61
CA GLY A 223 21.07 -9.59 -23.89
C GLY A 223 21.12 -9.39 -22.37
N ASN A 224 21.91 -10.22 -21.68
CA ASN A 224 21.97 -10.19 -20.21
C ASN A 224 22.95 -9.12 -19.72
N VAL A 225 22.51 -8.32 -18.75
CA VAL A 225 23.31 -7.34 -18.02
C VAL A 225 23.30 -7.71 -16.55
N ASN A 226 24.47 -7.74 -15.91
CA ASN A 226 24.58 -7.89 -14.47
C ASN A 226 24.72 -6.52 -13.82
N ILE A 227 23.89 -6.25 -12.81
CA ILE A 227 23.99 -5.09 -11.93
C ILE A 227 24.58 -5.57 -10.61
N PHE A 228 25.76 -5.11 -10.27
CA PHE A 228 26.44 -5.41 -9.00
C PHE A 228 26.20 -4.29 -8.00
N ILE A 229 25.88 -4.67 -6.76
CA ILE A 229 25.67 -3.74 -5.66
C ILE A 229 26.76 -4.01 -4.64
N HIS A 230 27.64 -3.04 -4.42
CA HIS A 230 28.78 -3.16 -3.50
C HIS A 230 28.58 -2.25 -2.31
N LYS A 231 28.93 -2.70 -1.11
CA LYS A 231 28.96 -1.85 0.08
C LYS A 231 30.06 -0.80 -0.05
N LYS A 232 29.77 0.47 0.26
CA LYS A 232 30.79 1.52 0.23
C LYS A 232 31.83 1.37 1.35
N SER A 233 31.45 0.75 2.47
CA SER A 233 32.31 0.60 3.65
C SER A 233 33.56 -0.24 3.37
N ASP A 234 33.44 -1.28 2.53
CA ASP A 234 34.49 -2.27 2.32
C ASP A 234 34.58 -2.78 0.87
N MET A 235 33.78 -2.22 -0.05
CA MET A 235 33.66 -2.67 -1.45
C MET A 235 33.23 -4.13 -1.61
N SER A 236 32.75 -4.79 -0.56
CA SER A 236 32.24 -6.16 -0.66
C SER A 236 31.00 -6.20 -1.53
N LEU A 237 30.89 -7.23 -2.37
CA LEU A 237 29.71 -7.47 -3.18
C LEU A 237 28.56 -7.87 -2.24
N ASP A 238 27.51 -7.07 -2.21
CA ASP A 238 26.29 -7.37 -1.46
C ASP A 238 25.38 -8.29 -2.27
N ARG A 239 25.10 -7.92 -3.53
CA ARG A 239 24.26 -8.71 -4.43
C ARG A 239 24.51 -8.43 -5.90
N THR A 240 24.14 -9.39 -6.73
CA THR A 240 24.14 -9.29 -8.20
C THR A 240 22.72 -9.47 -8.70
N ILE A 241 22.29 -8.59 -9.61
CA ILE A 241 20.98 -8.62 -10.24
C ILE A 241 21.18 -8.83 -11.74
N GLN A 242 20.64 -9.92 -12.28
CA GLN A 242 20.70 -10.21 -13.70
C GLN A 242 19.45 -9.65 -14.41
N VAL A 243 19.65 -8.74 -15.35
CA VAL A 243 18.60 -8.09 -16.15
C VAL A 243 18.70 -8.59 -17.59
N ASN A 244 17.63 -9.20 -18.09
CA ASN A 244 17.53 -9.57 -19.49
C ASN A 244 17.00 -8.37 -20.30
N VAL A 245 17.89 -7.72 -21.04
CA VAL A 245 17.60 -6.53 -21.85
C VAL A 245 17.02 -6.97 -23.20
N THR A 246 15.71 -6.83 -23.35
CA THR A 246 14.96 -7.21 -24.57
C THR A 246 14.80 -6.07 -25.58
N SER A 247 15.16 -4.83 -25.20
CA SER A 247 15.13 -3.64 -26.04
C SER A 247 16.33 -2.74 -25.79
N GLN A 248 16.74 -1.97 -26.80
CA GLN A 248 17.86 -1.02 -26.69
C GLN A 248 17.67 0.05 -25.61
N ILE A 249 16.46 0.28 -25.12
CA ILE A 249 16.20 1.06 -23.91
C ILE A 249 15.54 0.10 -22.94
N PHE A 250 16.07 -0.04 -21.74
CA PHE A 250 15.42 -0.81 -20.68
C PHE A 250 15.30 0.02 -19.40
N GLU A 251 14.22 -0.25 -18.67
CA GLU A 251 14.05 0.21 -17.31
C GLU A 251 14.10 -1.00 -16.37
N TYR A 252 14.83 -0.85 -15.27
CA TYR A 252 14.85 -1.84 -14.20
C TYR A 252 14.44 -1.17 -12.89
N VAL A 253 13.38 -1.70 -12.27
CA VAL A 253 12.90 -1.27 -10.96
C VAL A 253 13.49 -2.23 -9.93
N PHE A 254 14.21 -1.70 -8.95
CA PHE A 254 14.76 -2.51 -7.87
C PHE A 254 13.62 -2.99 -6.98
N THR A 255 13.57 -4.30 -6.73
CA THR A 255 12.62 -4.90 -5.76
C THR A 255 12.87 -4.38 -4.34
N GLU A 256 14.13 -4.08 -4.03
CA GLU A 256 14.55 -3.42 -2.80
C GLU A 256 15.31 -2.13 -3.15
N PRO A 257 14.81 -0.96 -2.72
CA PRO A 257 15.50 0.31 -2.94
C PRO A 257 16.94 0.27 -2.46
N ILE A 258 17.88 0.76 -3.25
CA ILE A 258 19.31 0.77 -2.90
C ILE A 258 19.61 2.05 -2.16
N ASP A 259 20.02 1.94 -0.90
CA ASP A 259 20.51 3.07 -0.14
C ASP A 259 21.79 3.62 -0.80
N SER A 260 21.66 4.80 -1.42
CA SER A 260 22.77 5.39 -2.15
C SER A 260 23.86 5.93 -1.23
N ASP A 261 23.66 5.98 0.09
CA ASP A 261 24.71 6.28 1.06
C ASP A 261 25.56 5.06 1.38
N LEU A 262 24.93 3.87 1.44
CA LEU A 262 25.58 2.64 1.84
C LEU A 262 26.17 1.83 0.67
N TYR A 263 25.67 2.02 -0.56
CA TYR A 263 26.04 1.15 -1.68
C TYR A 263 26.51 1.88 -2.95
N TYR A 264 27.35 1.20 -3.73
CA TYR A 264 27.68 1.51 -5.12
C TYR A 264 26.91 0.57 -6.06
N VAL A 265 26.47 1.09 -7.22
CA VAL A 265 25.83 0.31 -8.28
C VAL A 265 26.75 0.27 -9.49
N MET A 266 27.13 -0.93 -9.92
CA MET A 266 28.00 -1.18 -11.06
C MET A 266 27.29 -2.07 -12.08
N PHE A 267 27.69 -1.99 -13.34
CA PHE A 267 27.11 -2.80 -14.42
C PHE A 267 28.20 -3.58 -15.14
N SER A 268 27.86 -4.79 -15.58
CA SER A 268 28.67 -5.57 -16.52
C SER A 268 27.80 -6.15 -17.62
N SER A 269 28.31 -6.02 -18.85
CA SER A 269 27.85 -6.74 -20.02
C SER A 269 29.05 -7.46 -20.66
N GLY A 270 29.39 -8.62 -20.11
CA GLY A 270 30.61 -9.35 -20.51
C GLY A 270 31.87 -8.78 -19.86
N ILE A 271 32.89 -8.45 -20.65
CA ILE A 271 34.26 -8.17 -20.16
C ILE A 271 34.47 -6.72 -19.67
N MET A 272 33.46 -5.86 -19.76
CA MET A 272 33.57 -4.45 -19.37
C MET A 272 32.75 -4.13 -18.11
N TYR A 273 33.33 -3.29 -17.26
CA TYR A 273 32.71 -2.79 -16.02
C TYR A 273 32.45 -1.30 -16.14
N TYR A 274 31.23 -0.89 -15.78
CA TYR A 274 30.82 0.51 -15.75
C TYR A 274 30.48 0.90 -14.31
N ALA A 275 31.10 1.97 -13.80
CA ALA A 275 30.79 2.55 -12.49
C ALA A 275 30.11 3.91 -12.69
N PHE A 276 28.94 4.11 -12.08
CA PHE A 276 28.18 5.35 -12.21
C PHE A 276 28.21 6.18 -10.93
N ASN A 277 28.38 7.49 -11.10
CA ASN A 277 28.19 8.48 -10.05
C ASN A 277 27.13 9.49 -10.50
N GLY A 278 25.97 9.49 -9.86
CA GLY A 278 24.80 10.27 -10.28
C GLY A 278 24.89 11.74 -9.89
N GLY A 279 25.37 12.60 -10.81
CA GLY A 279 25.34 14.06 -10.64
C GLY A 279 25.11 14.79 -11.96
N THR A 280 23.86 15.24 -12.20
CA THR A 280 23.36 16.04 -13.35
C THR A 280 23.34 15.33 -14.72
N PRO A 281 22.52 15.78 -15.72
CA PRO A 281 22.35 15.08 -16.99
C PRO A 281 23.62 15.26 -17.84
N VAL A 282 24.65 14.46 -17.55
CA VAL A 282 25.95 14.59 -18.20
C VAL A 282 26.12 13.51 -19.25
N LYS A 283 26.28 14.00 -20.47
CA LYS A 283 26.65 13.32 -21.72
C LYS A 283 28.02 12.60 -21.72
N GLN A 284 28.61 12.23 -20.58
CA GLN A 284 29.96 11.66 -20.59
C GLN A 284 30.12 10.46 -19.65
N MET A 285 30.33 9.32 -20.30
CA MET A 285 30.64 8.03 -19.73
C MET A 285 32.17 7.88 -19.73
N LEU A 286 32.79 7.55 -18.59
CA LEU A 286 34.20 7.18 -18.58
C LEU A 286 34.30 5.70 -18.94
N VAL A 287 34.88 5.40 -20.10
CA VAL A 287 35.12 4.04 -20.59
C VAL A 287 36.54 3.63 -20.20
N ALA A 288 36.69 2.61 -19.36
CA ALA A 288 37.98 1.91 -19.25
C ALA A 288 38.02 0.84 -20.34
N THR A 289 38.68 1.12 -21.46
CA THR A 289 38.91 0.12 -22.51
C THR A 289 40.13 -0.71 -22.15
N GLY A 290 39.94 -1.99 -21.82
CA GLY A 290 40.94 -3.02 -22.09
C GLY A 290 41.05 -3.23 -23.60
N GLU A 291 42.20 -3.71 -24.08
CA GLU A 291 42.55 -3.82 -25.50
C GLU A 291 41.41 -4.38 -26.37
N TRP A 292 41.32 -3.81 -27.58
CA TRP A 292 40.30 -4.05 -28.58
C TRP A 292 40.15 -5.55 -28.90
N SER A 293 39.15 -6.20 -28.32
CA SER A 293 38.43 -7.24 -29.08
C SER A 293 37.38 -6.52 -29.91
N GLU A 294 37.41 -6.72 -31.23
CA GLU A 294 36.68 -5.93 -32.23
C GLU A 294 35.13 -6.04 -32.17
N ASN A 295 34.53 -6.54 -31.08
CA ASN A 295 33.09 -6.61 -30.90
C ASN A 295 32.69 -6.64 -29.41
N PRO A 296 32.51 -5.50 -28.72
CA PRO A 296 31.79 -5.51 -27.45
C PRO A 296 30.32 -5.88 -27.73
N THR A 297 29.88 -7.03 -27.22
CA THR A 297 28.54 -7.57 -27.53
C THR A 297 27.41 -6.65 -27.07
N ILE A 298 27.59 -5.84 -26.02
CA ILE A 298 26.63 -4.83 -25.54
C ILE A 298 27.40 -3.69 -24.83
N ALA A 299 27.20 -2.44 -25.26
CA ALA A 299 27.62 -1.23 -24.54
C ALA A 299 26.40 -0.58 -23.87
N LEU A 300 26.56 -0.05 -22.66
CA LEU A 300 25.46 0.49 -21.86
C LEU A 300 25.66 1.98 -21.57
N CYS A 301 24.66 2.80 -21.83
CA CYS A 301 24.59 4.21 -21.46
C CYS A 301 23.41 4.41 -20.50
N VAL A 302 23.67 4.64 -19.21
CA VAL A 302 22.58 4.94 -18.25
C VAL A 302 22.06 6.35 -18.53
N GLU A 303 20.75 6.47 -18.78
CA GLU A 303 20.10 7.75 -19.09
C GLU A 303 19.80 8.52 -17.80
N TYR A 304 19.18 7.86 -16.81
CA TYR A 304 18.93 8.45 -15.49
C TYR A 304 18.65 7.39 -14.42
N PHE A 305 18.83 7.81 -13.17
CA PHE A 305 18.38 7.11 -11.98
C PHE A 305 17.14 7.83 -11.41
N THR A 306 16.17 7.07 -10.91
CA THR A 306 15.06 7.60 -10.11
C THR A 306 15.36 7.40 -8.63
N TYR A 307 15.23 8.49 -7.86
CA TYR A 307 15.53 8.51 -6.43
C TYR A 307 14.29 8.82 -5.60
N HIS A 308 14.17 8.20 -4.42
CA HIS A 308 13.23 8.61 -3.38
C HIS A 308 14.00 9.30 -2.24
N SER A 309 13.60 10.52 -1.88
CA SER A 309 14.13 11.26 -0.72
C SER A 309 13.22 11.04 0.49
N ALA A 310 13.58 10.15 1.40
CA ALA A 310 12.71 9.80 2.52
C ALA A 310 13.27 10.36 3.84
N ILE A 311 12.59 11.32 4.48
CA ILE A 311 12.58 11.46 5.95
C ILE A 311 11.18 11.95 6.40
N LEU A 312 10.52 11.17 7.27
CA LEU A 312 9.41 11.61 8.13
C LEU A 312 9.93 11.79 9.56
N PRO A 313 9.50 12.82 10.31
CA PRO A 313 9.92 13.02 11.69
C PRO A 313 9.58 11.83 12.60
N LYS A 314 10.56 11.37 13.39
CA LYS A 314 10.37 10.31 14.40
C LYS A 314 9.46 10.72 15.57
N THR A 315 9.03 11.98 15.63
CA THR A 315 8.13 12.53 16.66
C THR A 315 6.64 12.27 16.39
N LEU A 316 6.29 11.84 15.18
CA LEU A 316 4.91 11.54 14.82
C LEU A 316 4.49 10.14 15.28
N THR A 317 3.24 9.97 15.68
CA THR A 317 2.65 8.65 15.95
C THR A 317 2.58 7.83 14.66
N VAL A 318 2.44 6.50 14.75
CA VAL A 318 2.32 5.62 13.57
C VAL A 318 1.15 6.06 12.67
N ALA A 319 0.02 6.46 13.27
CA ALA A 319 -1.13 6.99 12.55
C ALA A 319 -0.84 8.33 11.84
N GLN A 320 -0.11 9.25 12.48
CA GLN A 320 0.28 10.52 11.85
C GLN A 320 1.31 10.33 10.73
N ARG A 321 2.19 9.33 10.85
CA ARG A 321 3.12 8.95 9.77
C ARG A 321 2.37 8.33 8.60
N LEU A 322 1.35 7.50 8.87
CA LEU A 322 0.45 6.96 7.86
C LEU A 322 -0.33 8.07 7.14
N ASP A 323 -0.90 9.04 7.85
CA ASP A 323 -1.60 10.18 7.24
C ASP A 323 -0.66 11.12 6.46
N LEU A 324 0.61 11.26 6.88
CA LEU A 324 1.63 12.03 6.14
C LEU A 324 2.19 11.28 4.92
N LEU A 325 2.29 9.95 4.99
CA LEU A 325 2.58 9.10 3.83
C LEU A 325 1.40 9.13 2.86
N GLU A 326 0.17 9.04 3.34
CA GLU A 326 -1.03 9.15 2.53
C GLU A 326 -1.13 10.54 1.88
N SER A 327 -0.85 11.65 2.59
CA SER A 327 -0.89 13.01 2.02
C SER A 327 0.29 13.37 1.08
N ARG A 328 1.40 12.62 1.11
CA ARG A 328 2.56 12.82 0.21
C ARG A 328 2.56 11.85 -0.96
N GLU A 329 2.16 10.59 -0.75
CA GLU A 329 1.87 9.67 -1.86
C GLU A 329 0.69 10.17 -2.68
N THR A 330 -0.34 10.79 -2.09
CA THR A 330 -1.46 11.41 -2.85
C THR A 330 -1.06 12.56 -3.78
N LYS A 331 0.16 13.13 -3.67
CA LYS A 331 0.65 14.09 -4.69
C LYS A 331 1.20 13.41 -5.94
N SER A 332 1.47 12.10 -5.93
CA SER A 332 2.00 11.34 -7.10
C SER A 332 1.18 10.11 -7.47
N PHE A 333 0.53 9.46 -6.51
CA PHE A 333 -0.46 8.42 -6.73
C PHE A 333 -1.78 9.06 -7.12
N GLN A 334 -2.09 8.98 -8.41
CA GLN A 334 -3.44 9.19 -8.89
C GLN A 334 -4.15 7.85 -8.84
N TRP A 335 -5.12 7.74 -7.94
CA TRP A 335 -6.03 6.61 -7.93
C TRP A 335 -6.64 6.44 -9.33
N SER A 336 -6.61 5.21 -9.82
CA SER A 336 -7.26 4.82 -11.07
C SER A 336 -8.20 3.68 -10.78
N ASN A 337 -9.42 3.78 -11.26
CA ASN A 337 -10.31 2.63 -11.29
C ASN A 337 -10.00 1.69 -12.47
N ILE A 338 -9.13 2.07 -13.41
CA ILE A 338 -8.73 1.25 -14.55
C ILE A 338 -7.67 0.25 -14.09
N MET A 339 -8.00 -1.04 -14.14
CA MET A 339 -7.08 -2.13 -13.78
C MET A 339 -6.29 -2.61 -14.99
N LEU A 340 -6.91 -2.61 -16.16
CA LEU A 340 -6.28 -2.99 -17.41
C LEU A 340 -6.81 -2.08 -18.50
N ASP A 341 -5.90 -1.51 -19.28
CA ASP A 341 -6.22 -0.73 -20.47
C ASP A 341 -5.76 -1.44 -21.73
N LYS A 342 -6.01 -0.81 -22.88
CA LYS A 342 -5.68 -1.35 -24.20
C LYS A 342 -4.24 -1.84 -24.30
N THR A 343 -3.27 -1.14 -23.75
CA THR A 343 -1.84 -1.46 -23.92
C THR A 343 -1.49 -2.75 -23.19
N GLU A 344 -1.98 -2.91 -21.97
CA GLU A 344 -1.73 -4.11 -21.17
C GLU A 344 -2.55 -5.31 -21.65
N LEU A 345 -3.78 -5.06 -22.13
CA LEU A 345 -4.70 -6.11 -22.57
C LEU A 345 -4.18 -6.86 -23.80
N LEU A 346 -3.56 -6.17 -24.76
CA LEU A 346 -3.07 -6.82 -25.99
C LEU A 346 -2.06 -7.93 -25.69
N SER A 347 -1.20 -7.75 -24.69
CA SER A 347 -0.22 -8.77 -24.27
C SER A 347 -0.84 -9.99 -23.59
N LYS A 348 -2.11 -9.88 -23.17
CA LYS A 348 -2.84 -10.88 -22.38
C LYS A 348 -4.01 -11.50 -23.14
N ILE A 349 -4.14 -11.15 -24.43
CA ILE A 349 -5.10 -11.78 -25.33
C ILE A 349 -4.62 -13.17 -25.71
N VAL A 350 -5.47 -14.16 -25.48
CA VAL A 350 -5.27 -15.55 -25.89
C VAL A 350 -6.39 -15.93 -26.86
N LYS A 351 -6.06 -16.77 -27.85
CA LYS A 351 -7.05 -17.39 -28.74
C LYS A 351 -7.94 -18.33 -27.94
N GLU A 352 -9.26 -18.18 -28.10
CA GLU A 352 -10.22 -19.10 -27.50
C GLU A 352 -10.23 -20.47 -28.21
N SER A 353 -9.99 -20.49 -29.52
CA SER A 353 -9.98 -21.70 -30.34
C SER A 353 -8.87 -21.64 -31.41
N ILE A 354 -8.39 -22.82 -31.83
CA ILE A 354 -7.43 -22.97 -32.94
C ILE A 354 -8.00 -22.44 -34.27
N ASN A 355 -9.32 -22.43 -34.41
CA ASN A 355 -10.00 -21.98 -35.62
C ASN A 355 -10.24 -20.45 -35.63
N SER A 356 -9.99 -19.77 -34.50
CA SER A 356 -10.10 -18.31 -34.42
C SER A 356 -8.99 -17.63 -35.21
N VAL A 357 -9.38 -16.92 -36.27
CA VAL A 357 -8.50 -16.03 -37.02
C VAL A 357 -8.78 -14.61 -36.56
N PHE A 358 -7.86 -14.07 -35.74
CA PHE A 358 -7.80 -12.64 -35.47
C PHE A 358 -6.41 -12.12 -35.83
N THR A 359 -6.35 -10.86 -36.18
CA THR A 359 -5.11 -10.12 -36.39
C THR A 359 -5.11 -8.90 -35.48
N ILE A 360 -3.95 -8.61 -34.89
CA ILE A 360 -3.74 -7.37 -34.16
C ILE A 360 -2.88 -6.47 -35.06
N ASP A 361 -3.46 -5.40 -35.56
CA ASP A 361 -2.76 -4.40 -36.38
C ASP A 361 -2.90 -3.03 -35.75
N SER A 362 -1.78 -2.36 -35.47
CA SER A 362 -1.75 -0.99 -34.93
C SER A 362 -2.59 -0.84 -33.64
N GLY A 363 -2.62 -1.91 -32.84
CA GLY A 363 -3.42 -2.04 -31.63
C GLY A 363 -4.93 -2.19 -31.86
N ILE A 364 -5.40 -2.30 -33.10
CA ILE A 364 -6.78 -2.67 -33.42
C ILE A 364 -6.85 -4.19 -33.56
N ILE A 365 -7.79 -4.80 -32.85
CA ILE A 365 -8.05 -6.22 -32.94
C ILE A 365 -9.10 -6.41 -34.03
N ASN A 366 -8.67 -6.89 -35.19
CA ASN A 366 -9.58 -7.27 -36.26
C ASN A 366 -9.91 -8.75 -36.06
N ILE A 367 -11.20 -9.05 -35.89
CA ILE A 367 -11.69 -10.43 -35.81
C ILE A 367 -12.49 -10.66 -37.09
N THR A 368 -11.92 -11.45 -37.99
CA THR A 368 -12.43 -11.62 -39.36
C THR A 368 -13.12 -12.95 -39.59
N SER A 369 -13.11 -13.86 -38.60
CA SER A 369 -13.65 -15.20 -38.80
C SER A 369 -15.13 -15.29 -38.44
N ILE A 370 -15.87 -15.94 -39.33
CA ILE A 370 -17.31 -16.18 -39.25
C ILE A 370 -17.48 -17.61 -38.74
N GLY A 371 -18.21 -17.78 -37.63
CA GLY A 371 -18.49 -19.10 -37.08
C GLY A 371 -18.62 -19.08 -35.56
N ASP A 372 -19.43 -20.02 -35.10
CA ASP A 372 -19.65 -20.34 -33.71
C ASP A 372 -18.28 -20.63 -33.02
N GLY A 373 -17.85 -19.72 -32.12
CA GLY A 373 -16.72 -19.96 -31.18
C GLY A 373 -15.44 -19.17 -31.40
N LEU A 374 -15.51 -18.02 -32.06
CA LEU A 374 -14.35 -17.29 -32.55
C LEU A 374 -14.20 -15.95 -31.81
N GLY A 375 -13.53 -16.00 -30.66
CA GLY A 375 -13.32 -14.86 -29.79
C GLY A 375 -11.93 -14.78 -29.21
N ILE A 376 -11.72 -13.72 -28.46
CA ILE A 376 -10.51 -13.47 -27.67
C ILE A 376 -10.83 -13.61 -26.19
N VAL A 377 -9.87 -14.18 -25.46
CA VAL A 377 -9.90 -14.26 -24.01
C VAL A 377 -8.83 -13.33 -23.46
N VAL A 378 -9.19 -12.47 -22.52
CA VAL A 378 -8.24 -11.75 -21.68
C VAL A 378 -7.86 -12.68 -20.54
N ALA A 379 -6.65 -13.22 -20.58
CA ALA A 379 -6.10 -14.10 -19.55
C ALA A 379 -5.67 -13.30 -18.31
N ASN A 380 -6.63 -12.73 -17.58
CA ASN A 380 -6.41 -12.11 -16.28
C ASN A 380 -7.50 -12.44 -15.28
N ASN A 381 -7.03 -12.81 -14.10
CA ASN A 381 -7.82 -13.09 -12.92
C ASN A 381 -8.17 -11.79 -12.17
N ILE A 382 -9.30 -11.16 -12.49
CA ILE A 382 -9.82 -9.98 -11.76
C ILE A 382 -11.17 -10.34 -11.13
N TYR A 383 -11.29 -10.26 -9.79
CA TYR A 383 -12.42 -10.84 -9.04
C TYR A 383 -13.25 -9.82 -8.25
N LEU A 384 -13.15 -8.55 -8.59
CA LEU A 384 -13.86 -7.50 -7.84
C LEU A 384 -15.38 -7.65 -7.89
N ASN A 385 -16.05 -7.46 -6.75
CA ASN A 385 -17.51 -7.45 -6.64
C ASN A 385 -18.22 -6.38 -7.47
N LYS A 386 -17.51 -5.32 -7.88
CA LYS A 386 -18.05 -4.21 -8.68
C LYS A 386 -17.04 -3.82 -9.76
N ARG A 387 -17.29 -4.21 -11.01
CA ARG A 387 -16.36 -3.98 -12.13
C ARG A 387 -17.06 -3.89 -13.46
N CYS A 388 -16.38 -3.37 -14.47
CA CYS A 388 -16.90 -3.22 -15.81
C CYS A 388 -15.85 -3.59 -16.84
N PHE A 389 -16.29 -4.32 -17.86
CA PHE A 389 -15.54 -4.59 -19.07
C PHE A 389 -16.13 -3.79 -20.21
N GLU A 390 -15.35 -2.89 -20.81
CA GLU A 390 -15.80 -2.02 -21.89
C GLU A 390 -14.89 -2.16 -23.10
N PHE A 391 -15.49 -2.14 -24.28
CA PHE A 391 -14.76 -2.11 -25.55
C PHE A 391 -15.52 -1.32 -26.63
N ASP A 392 -14.76 -0.78 -27.57
CA ASP A 392 -15.31 -0.09 -28.74
C ASP A 392 -15.26 -1.02 -29.94
N VAL A 393 -16.42 -1.27 -30.56
CA VAL A 393 -16.57 -2.10 -31.75
C VAL A 393 -17.07 -1.28 -32.94
N LYS A 394 -16.51 -1.56 -34.12
CA LYS A 394 -17.07 -1.15 -35.41
C LYS A 394 -17.51 -2.42 -36.15
N LEU A 395 -18.77 -2.45 -36.57
CA LEU A 395 -19.37 -3.61 -37.23
C LEU A 395 -18.90 -3.67 -38.69
N SER A 396 -18.69 -4.86 -39.23
CA SER A 396 -18.50 -5.06 -40.68
C SER A 396 -19.81 -5.42 -41.40
N ASP A 397 -20.81 -5.88 -40.65
CA ASP A 397 -22.12 -6.31 -41.16
C ASP A 397 -23.23 -5.97 -40.14
N ILE A 398 -24.43 -5.62 -40.61
CA ILE A 398 -25.61 -5.41 -39.77
C ILE A 398 -26.09 -6.72 -39.13
N ASN A 399 -25.76 -7.88 -39.74
CA ASN A 399 -26.08 -9.20 -39.22
C ASN A 399 -25.13 -9.68 -38.10
N THR A 400 -24.31 -8.78 -37.58
CA THR A 400 -23.31 -9.11 -36.57
C THR A 400 -23.97 -9.45 -35.25
N LYS A 401 -23.60 -10.61 -34.70
CA LYS A 401 -23.99 -11.04 -33.36
C LYS A 401 -22.74 -11.23 -32.53
N MET A 402 -22.68 -10.57 -31.39
CA MET A 402 -21.56 -10.63 -30.47
C MET A 402 -21.91 -11.45 -29.24
N TYR A 403 -20.89 -12.07 -28.67
CA TYR A 403 -20.96 -12.71 -27.37
C TYR A 403 -19.90 -12.14 -26.44
N PHE A 404 -20.21 -12.22 -25.16
CA PHE A 404 -19.25 -11.87 -24.12
C PHE A 404 -19.48 -12.76 -22.91
N GLY A 405 -18.38 -13.12 -22.30
CA GLY A 405 -18.33 -14.05 -21.20
C GLY A 405 -17.31 -13.60 -20.17
N THR A 406 -17.46 -14.16 -18.99
CA THR A 406 -16.69 -13.85 -17.79
C THR A 406 -16.13 -15.10 -17.11
N LYS A 407 -16.43 -16.31 -17.63
CA LYS A 407 -15.99 -17.58 -17.03
C LYS A 407 -15.27 -18.52 -17.98
N PRO A 408 -14.45 -19.42 -17.42
CA PRO A 408 -13.93 -20.60 -18.12
C PRO A 408 -15.04 -21.52 -18.63
N THR A 409 -16.07 -21.83 -17.84
CA THR A 409 -17.13 -22.78 -18.24
C THR A 409 -18.04 -22.24 -19.35
N GLU A 410 -18.00 -20.93 -19.61
CA GLU A 410 -18.67 -20.28 -20.73
C GLU A 410 -17.89 -20.48 -22.06
N ASN A 411 -16.81 -21.29 -22.06
CA ASN A 411 -16.01 -21.71 -23.22
C ASN A 411 -16.76 -22.61 -24.22
N GLN A 412 -18.01 -22.99 -23.97
CA GLN A 412 -18.78 -23.69 -24.98
C GLN A 412 -19.46 -22.69 -25.89
N VAL A 413 -19.02 -22.69 -27.13
CA VAL A 413 -19.68 -22.10 -28.27
C VAL A 413 -21.19 -22.38 -28.24
N GLY A 414 -22.02 -21.34 -28.35
CA GLY A 414 -23.49 -21.46 -28.22
C GLY A 414 -24.02 -21.49 -26.78
N SER A 415 -23.15 -21.57 -25.78
CA SER A 415 -23.47 -21.46 -24.34
C SER A 415 -23.14 -20.08 -23.78
N ALA A 416 -22.99 -19.07 -24.64
CA ALA A 416 -22.69 -17.70 -24.23
C ALA A 416 -23.76 -17.20 -23.27
N THR A 417 -23.33 -16.83 -22.06
CA THR A 417 -24.24 -16.30 -21.03
C THR A 417 -24.91 -15.02 -21.48
N TYR A 418 -24.21 -14.22 -22.31
CA TYR A 418 -24.69 -12.93 -22.79
C TYR A 418 -24.35 -12.68 -24.26
N SER A 419 -25.26 -12.01 -24.96
CA SER A 419 -25.11 -11.66 -26.37
C SER A 419 -25.72 -10.30 -26.71
N VAL A 420 -25.21 -9.71 -27.79
CA VAL A 420 -25.82 -8.55 -28.46
C VAL A 420 -25.99 -8.92 -29.92
N ASP A 421 -27.23 -8.95 -30.39
CA ASP A 421 -27.57 -9.22 -31.77
C ASP A 421 -27.99 -7.91 -32.44
N PHE A 422 -27.14 -7.39 -33.33
CA PHE A 422 -27.41 -6.16 -34.06
C PHE A 422 -28.42 -6.34 -35.19
N SER A 423 -28.66 -7.59 -35.63
CA SER A 423 -29.61 -7.92 -36.69
C SER A 423 -31.04 -7.86 -36.18
N THR A 424 -31.29 -8.53 -35.05
CA THR A 424 -32.60 -8.55 -34.37
C THR A 424 -32.75 -7.41 -33.39
N LYS A 425 -31.69 -6.61 -33.19
CA LYS A 425 -31.59 -5.50 -32.23
C LYS A 425 -31.97 -5.95 -30.81
N LYS A 426 -31.42 -7.08 -30.37
CA LYS A 426 -31.70 -7.67 -29.07
C LYS A 426 -30.46 -7.85 -28.20
N ILE A 427 -30.61 -7.59 -26.90
CA ILE A 427 -29.66 -8.00 -25.86
C ILE A 427 -30.16 -9.30 -25.24
N ASN A 428 -29.27 -10.30 -25.20
CA ASN A 428 -29.51 -11.62 -24.63
C ASN A 428 -30.79 -12.30 -25.16
N ASN A 429 -31.09 -12.11 -26.45
CA ASN A 429 -32.34 -12.54 -27.13
C ASN A 429 -33.66 -12.08 -26.46
N THR A 430 -33.59 -11.19 -25.46
CA THR A 430 -34.71 -10.88 -24.56
C THR A 430 -35.11 -9.42 -24.68
N PHE A 431 -34.15 -8.51 -24.61
CA PHE A 431 -34.41 -7.07 -24.59
C PHE A 431 -34.24 -6.46 -25.97
N ASP A 432 -35.33 -5.98 -26.55
CA ASP A 432 -35.35 -5.28 -27.84
C ASP A 432 -34.92 -3.81 -27.66
N PHE A 433 -33.84 -3.40 -28.34
CA PHE A 433 -33.31 -2.04 -28.34
C PHE A 433 -33.56 -1.28 -29.65
N SER A 434 -34.42 -1.80 -30.53
CA SER A 434 -34.67 -1.28 -31.87
C SER A 434 -35.22 0.14 -31.92
N THR A 435 -35.90 0.58 -30.86
CA THR A 435 -36.43 1.94 -30.70
C THR A 435 -35.45 2.89 -30.02
N LEU A 436 -34.40 2.36 -29.39
CA LEU A 436 -33.45 3.13 -28.58
C LEU A 436 -32.20 3.52 -29.36
N ILE A 437 -31.74 2.64 -30.25
CA ILE A 437 -30.53 2.82 -31.03
C ILE A 437 -30.83 2.60 -32.51
N ASP A 438 -30.46 3.58 -33.33
CA ASP A 438 -30.36 3.37 -34.76
C ASP A 438 -29.02 2.70 -35.10
N VAL A 439 -29.08 1.51 -35.69
CA VAL A 439 -27.90 0.67 -35.96
C VAL A 439 -27.44 0.90 -37.40
N ASN A 440 -26.17 1.28 -37.56
CA ASN A 440 -25.53 1.58 -38.83
C ASN A 440 -24.09 1.03 -38.81
N ILE A 441 -23.73 0.26 -39.83
CA ILE A 441 -22.39 -0.36 -39.94
C ILE A 441 -21.23 0.65 -40.03
N ASN A 442 -21.52 1.90 -40.42
CA ASN A 442 -20.51 2.94 -40.49
C ASN A 442 -20.20 3.56 -39.12
N ASP A 443 -21.05 3.28 -38.12
CA ASP A 443 -20.88 3.78 -36.75
C ASP A 443 -19.97 2.89 -35.92
N SER A 444 -19.47 3.48 -34.83
CA SER A 444 -18.80 2.74 -33.78
C SER A 444 -19.69 2.69 -32.54
N TYR A 445 -19.66 1.57 -31.85
CA TYR A 445 -20.43 1.31 -30.66
C TYR A 445 -19.49 1.08 -29.49
N SER A 446 -19.79 1.71 -28.36
CA SER A 446 -19.20 1.34 -27.08
C SER A 446 -20.11 0.33 -26.40
N ILE A 447 -19.58 -0.86 -26.13
CA ILE A 447 -20.30 -1.91 -25.40
C ILE A 447 -19.62 -2.09 -24.06
N SER A 448 -20.41 -2.06 -22.99
CA SER A 448 -19.89 -2.29 -21.65
C SER A 448 -20.75 -3.31 -20.90
N MET A 449 -20.10 -4.28 -20.26
CA MET A 449 -20.71 -5.19 -19.32
C MET A 449 -20.25 -4.83 -17.91
N SER A 450 -21.15 -4.22 -17.15
CA SER A 450 -20.95 -3.92 -15.73
C SER A 450 -21.47 -5.09 -14.90
N TYR A 451 -20.63 -5.58 -13.99
CA TYR A 451 -20.99 -6.57 -13.00
C TYR A 451 -20.98 -5.96 -11.61
N LYS A 452 -22.11 -6.11 -10.92
CA LYS A 452 -22.21 -6.06 -9.47
C LYS A 452 -22.84 -7.38 -9.02
N ILE A 453 -22.53 -7.83 -7.81
CA ILE A 453 -22.96 -9.17 -7.39
C ILE A 453 -24.50 -9.34 -7.43
N SER A 454 -25.28 -8.27 -7.27
CA SER A 454 -26.74 -8.30 -7.38
C SER A 454 -27.29 -8.06 -8.79
N GLU A 455 -26.51 -7.48 -9.69
CA GLU A 455 -26.97 -6.99 -10.99
C GLU A 455 -25.85 -7.01 -12.04
N THR A 456 -26.15 -7.53 -13.22
CA THR A 456 -25.31 -7.33 -14.41
C THR A 456 -26.04 -6.42 -15.37
N THR A 457 -25.30 -5.48 -15.94
CA THR A 457 -25.82 -4.51 -16.88
C THR A 457 -25.01 -4.53 -18.15
N ILE A 458 -25.71 -4.71 -19.27
CA ILE A 458 -25.14 -4.55 -20.61
C ILE A 458 -25.59 -3.18 -21.13
N ARG A 459 -24.63 -2.34 -21.48
CA ARG A 459 -24.86 -1.05 -22.13
C ARG A 459 -24.31 -1.09 -23.54
N ILE A 460 -25.09 -0.60 -24.48
CA ILE A 460 -24.64 -0.31 -25.84
C ILE A 460 -24.83 1.19 -26.06
N ARG A 461 -23.81 1.88 -26.55
CA ARG A 461 -23.89 3.31 -26.92
C ARG A 461 -23.37 3.51 -28.33
N ASN A 462 -24.19 4.09 -29.21
CA ASN A 462 -23.73 4.58 -30.49
C ASN A 462 -22.84 5.82 -30.25
N LYS A 463 -21.58 5.78 -30.66
CA LYS A 463 -20.63 6.86 -30.39
C LYS A 463 -20.84 8.10 -31.24
N ARG A 464 -21.52 7.98 -32.38
CA ARG A 464 -21.84 9.12 -33.27
C ARG A 464 -23.09 9.85 -32.78
N THR A 465 -24.17 9.11 -32.53
CA THR A 465 -25.47 9.70 -32.16
C THR A 465 -25.65 9.85 -30.65
N THR A 466 -24.78 9.25 -29.83
CA THR A 466 -24.87 9.17 -28.36
C THR A 466 -26.06 8.39 -27.82
N GLN A 467 -26.91 7.84 -28.69
CA GLN A 467 -28.02 6.96 -28.33
C GLN A 467 -27.52 5.75 -27.54
N GLU A 468 -28.28 5.35 -26.53
CA GLU A 468 -27.91 4.25 -25.66
C GLU A 468 -29.08 3.32 -25.34
N ALA A 469 -28.73 2.05 -25.12
CA ALA A 469 -29.61 1.01 -24.64
C ALA A 469 -28.95 0.36 -23.43
N LEU A 470 -29.75 0.14 -22.38
CA LEU A 470 -29.31 -0.43 -21.12
C LEU A 470 -30.21 -1.60 -20.75
N TYR A 471 -29.61 -2.77 -20.52
CA TYR A 471 -30.32 -3.95 -20.05
C TYR A 471 -29.69 -4.47 -18.77
N THR A 472 -30.46 -4.45 -17.68
CA THR A 472 -30.05 -4.93 -16.36
C THR A 472 -30.80 -6.21 -16.01
N PHE A 473 -30.09 -7.22 -15.52
CA PHE A 473 -30.63 -8.51 -15.14
C PHE A 473 -29.84 -9.09 -13.96
N LYS A 474 -30.41 -10.08 -13.27
CA LYS A 474 -29.70 -10.77 -12.19
C LYS A 474 -28.62 -11.69 -12.78
N PRO A 475 -27.37 -11.63 -12.31
CA PRO A 475 -26.35 -12.56 -12.75
C PRO A 475 -26.75 -14.00 -12.44
N THR A 476 -26.39 -14.93 -13.32
CA THR A 476 -26.73 -16.35 -13.19
C THR A 476 -25.80 -17.10 -12.23
N THR A 477 -24.73 -16.46 -11.75
CA THR A 477 -23.61 -17.05 -11.00
C THR A 477 -22.68 -15.94 -10.47
N ASP A 478 -21.73 -16.27 -9.58
CA ASP A 478 -20.82 -15.31 -8.95
C ASP A 478 -19.34 -15.40 -9.37
N GLU A 479 -18.99 -16.24 -10.34
CA GLU A 479 -17.59 -16.43 -10.77
C GLU A 479 -17.30 -15.63 -12.02
N PHE A 480 -16.31 -14.75 -11.97
CA PHE A 480 -15.97 -13.87 -13.08
C PHE A 480 -14.48 -13.57 -13.08
N ASP A 481 -13.73 -14.27 -13.91
CA ASP A 481 -12.27 -14.26 -13.89
C ASP A 481 -11.60 -14.42 -15.23
N GLN A 482 -12.40 -14.52 -16.30
CA GLN A 482 -11.89 -14.55 -17.66
C GLN A 482 -12.79 -13.71 -18.54
N TYR A 483 -12.31 -12.56 -19.00
CA TYR A 483 -13.09 -11.69 -19.87
C TYR A 483 -12.99 -12.17 -21.30
N LYS A 484 -14.13 -12.38 -21.94
CA LYS A 484 -14.22 -12.90 -23.29
C LYS A 484 -15.08 -12.00 -24.14
N VAL A 485 -14.67 -11.81 -25.38
CA VAL A 485 -15.46 -11.14 -26.40
C VAL A 485 -15.18 -11.77 -27.75
N GLY A 486 -16.23 -11.98 -28.52
CA GLY A 486 -16.12 -12.53 -29.86
C GLY A 486 -17.39 -12.30 -30.68
N PHE A 487 -17.36 -12.80 -31.91
CA PHE A 487 -18.47 -12.74 -32.84
C PHE A 487 -19.04 -14.15 -33.02
N MET A 488 -20.35 -14.31 -32.84
CA MET A 488 -21.07 -15.54 -33.19
C MET A 488 -21.36 -15.60 -34.70
N SER A 489 -21.72 -14.46 -35.28
CA SER A 489 -21.99 -14.26 -36.71
C SER A 489 -21.61 -12.85 -37.12
N GLY A 490 -21.40 -12.63 -38.43
CA GLY A 490 -20.89 -11.36 -38.95
C GLY A 490 -19.43 -11.11 -38.58
N GLY A 491 -19.05 -9.85 -38.33
CA GLY A 491 -17.68 -9.49 -37.99
C GLY A 491 -17.50 -8.03 -37.60
N GLY A 492 -16.26 -7.65 -37.27
CA GLY A 492 -15.94 -6.28 -36.93
C GLY A 492 -14.52 -6.09 -36.41
N SER A 493 -14.24 -4.85 -36.03
CA SER A 493 -12.98 -4.45 -35.42
C SER A 493 -13.19 -3.91 -34.01
N ILE A 494 -12.35 -4.35 -33.06
CA ILE A 494 -12.33 -3.84 -31.69
C ILE A 494 -11.13 -2.89 -31.55
N SER A 495 -11.40 -1.63 -31.21
CA SER A 495 -10.38 -0.55 -31.23
C SER A 495 -9.98 -0.02 -29.84
N LYS A 496 -10.84 -0.22 -28.83
CA LYS A 496 -10.56 0.05 -27.42
C LYS A 496 -11.03 -1.11 -26.58
N MET A 497 -10.33 -1.37 -25.48
CA MET A 497 -10.71 -2.34 -24.47
C MET A 497 -10.19 -1.85 -23.12
N LYS A 498 -11.00 -1.97 -22.07
CA LYS A 498 -10.60 -1.67 -20.70
C LYS A 498 -11.38 -2.51 -19.69
N ILE A 499 -10.73 -2.86 -18.58
CA ILE A 499 -11.35 -3.46 -17.41
C ILE A 499 -11.12 -2.50 -16.24
N TYR A 500 -12.21 -2.09 -15.59
CA TYR A 500 -12.14 -1.09 -14.52
C TYR A 500 -13.11 -1.41 -13.39
N SER A 501 -12.80 -0.94 -12.18
CA SER A 501 -13.67 -1.03 -11.02
C SER A 501 -14.75 0.04 -11.09
N MET A 502 -15.93 -0.27 -10.54
CA MET A 502 -16.98 0.73 -10.40
C MET A 502 -16.88 1.53 -9.08
N ALA A 503 -15.80 1.37 -8.32
CA ALA A 503 -15.50 2.23 -7.17
C ALA A 503 -15.47 3.69 -7.61
N LYS A 504 -16.09 4.57 -6.80
CA LYS A 504 -16.18 6.01 -7.09
C LYS A 504 -14.99 6.80 -6.55
N GLU A 505 -14.29 6.21 -5.59
CA GLU A 505 -13.14 6.78 -4.91
C GLU A 505 -12.15 5.67 -4.53
N ARG A 506 -10.99 6.06 -3.98
CA ARG A 506 -10.00 5.12 -3.42
C ARG A 506 -10.69 4.28 -2.33
N PRO A 507 -10.74 2.94 -2.47
CA PRO A 507 -11.37 2.10 -1.45
C PRO A 507 -10.67 2.28 -0.09
N TYR A 508 -11.44 2.48 0.97
CA TYR A 508 -10.92 2.53 2.33
C TYR A 508 -10.40 1.14 2.75
N ILE A 509 -11.13 0.09 2.39
CA ILE A 509 -10.76 -1.29 2.65
C ILE A 509 -11.05 -2.17 1.43
N MET A 510 -10.16 -3.11 1.16
CA MET A 510 -10.41 -4.19 0.21
C MET A 510 -10.35 -5.54 0.91
N PHE A 511 -11.31 -6.40 0.60
CA PHE A 511 -11.44 -7.73 1.18
C PHE A 511 -10.97 -8.78 0.17
N PHE A 512 -9.96 -9.56 0.52
CA PHE A 512 -9.41 -10.61 -0.33
C PHE A 512 -9.58 -11.98 0.32
N GLY A 513 -9.82 -13.00 -0.48
CA GLY A 513 -9.84 -14.36 0.03
C GLY A 513 -10.38 -15.41 -0.91
N ASP A 514 -10.78 -16.54 -0.33
CA ASP A 514 -11.34 -17.67 -1.05
C ASP A 514 -12.88 -17.63 -1.14
N SER A 515 -13.55 -18.79 -1.19
CA SER A 515 -15.01 -18.90 -1.14
C SER A 515 -15.64 -18.34 0.13
N ILE A 516 -14.91 -18.32 1.26
CA ILE A 516 -15.41 -17.80 2.52
C ILE A 516 -15.57 -16.28 2.42
N MET A 517 -14.57 -15.60 1.85
CA MET A 517 -14.63 -14.15 1.61
C MET A 517 -15.65 -13.80 0.52
N ARG A 518 -15.76 -14.65 -0.52
CA ARG A 518 -16.79 -14.49 -1.56
C ARG A 518 -18.21 -14.59 -0.99
N GLY A 519 -18.40 -15.45 0.02
CA GLY A 519 -19.69 -15.90 0.51
C GLY A 519 -20.23 -17.12 -0.26
N SER A 520 -21.12 -17.89 0.39
CA SER A 520 -21.84 -18.98 -0.27
C SER A 520 -23.00 -18.44 -1.10
N ASN A 521 -23.37 -19.19 -2.14
CA ASN A 521 -24.48 -18.84 -3.04
C ASN A 521 -25.84 -18.83 -2.31
N ASN A 522 -25.90 -19.40 -1.10
CA ASN A 522 -27.12 -19.47 -0.28
C ASN A 522 -27.29 -18.27 0.65
N ASN A 523 -26.28 -17.42 0.80
CA ASN A 523 -26.39 -16.22 1.62
C ASN A 523 -26.85 -15.02 0.79
N PRO A 524 -27.78 -14.20 1.31
CA PRO A 524 -28.05 -12.90 0.71
C PRO A 524 -26.76 -12.07 0.65
N LEU A 525 -26.56 -11.37 -0.46
CA LEU A 525 -25.31 -10.65 -0.73
C LEU A 525 -24.99 -9.58 0.30
N ASN A 526 -26.02 -8.93 0.85
CA ASN A 526 -25.91 -7.92 1.90
C ASN A 526 -25.69 -8.50 3.31
N LYS A 527 -25.52 -9.82 3.43
CA LYS A 527 -25.34 -10.54 4.69
C LYS A 527 -23.99 -11.27 4.79
N ARG A 528 -23.12 -11.10 3.79
CA ARG A 528 -21.76 -11.61 3.85
C ARG A 528 -20.92 -10.69 4.74
N PHE A 529 -19.94 -11.26 5.43
CA PHE A 529 -19.05 -10.54 6.34
C PHE A 529 -18.50 -9.24 5.73
N ALA A 530 -17.94 -9.31 4.52
CA ALA A 530 -17.32 -8.16 3.87
C ALA A 530 -18.34 -7.05 3.53
N ASP A 531 -19.55 -7.41 3.13
CA ASP A 531 -20.62 -6.43 2.88
C ASP A 531 -21.14 -5.83 4.19
N LEU A 532 -21.26 -6.62 5.27
CA LEU A 532 -21.63 -6.12 6.61
C LEU A 532 -20.59 -5.10 7.11
N CYS A 533 -19.30 -5.41 7.00
CA CYS A 533 -18.22 -4.48 7.33
C CYS A 533 -18.28 -3.22 6.46
N GLY A 534 -18.39 -3.38 5.14
CA GLY A 534 -18.41 -2.26 4.20
C GLY A 534 -19.60 -1.33 4.43
N THR A 535 -20.79 -1.88 4.68
CA THR A 535 -21.99 -1.10 5.03
C THR A 535 -21.82 -0.38 6.36
N PHE A 536 -21.27 -1.03 7.38
CA PHE A 536 -21.06 -0.42 8.69
C PHE A 536 -20.03 0.72 8.65
N LEU A 537 -18.95 0.57 7.86
CA LEU A 537 -17.92 1.60 7.68
C LEU A 537 -18.45 2.85 6.98
N GLY A 538 -19.45 2.72 6.10
CA GLY A 538 -19.95 3.85 5.31
C GLY A 538 -18.92 4.45 4.33
N LYS A 539 -17.86 3.71 4.01
CA LYS A 539 -16.78 4.10 3.07
C LYS A 539 -16.78 3.21 1.83
N GLU A 540 -16.15 3.64 0.74
CA GLU A 540 -15.96 2.79 -0.43
C GLU A 540 -15.14 1.54 -0.09
N TYR A 541 -15.62 0.37 -0.54
CA TYR A 541 -14.96 -0.92 -0.33
C TYR A 541 -15.12 -1.82 -1.54
N LEU A 542 -14.17 -2.72 -1.73
CA LEU A 542 -14.20 -3.76 -2.76
C LEU A 542 -13.96 -5.14 -2.16
N ILE A 543 -14.50 -6.16 -2.82
CA ILE A 543 -14.36 -7.57 -2.42
C ILE A 543 -13.77 -8.34 -3.61
N SER A 544 -12.69 -9.07 -3.38
CA SER A 544 -11.99 -9.96 -4.30
C SER A 544 -11.90 -11.37 -3.70
N GLY A 545 -13.05 -12.06 -3.69
CA GLY A 545 -13.18 -13.44 -3.20
C GLY A 545 -13.26 -14.44 -4.35
N ARG A 546 -12.53 -15.56 -4.27
CA ARG A 546 -12.56 -16.62 -5.30
C ARG A 546 -12.77 -18.00 -4.69
N ALA A 547 -13.87 -18.67 -5.06
CA ALA A 547 -14.05 -20.07 -4.66
C ALA A 547 -12.90 -20.97 -5.10
N VAL A 548 -12.58 -21.91 -4.21
CA VAL A 548 -11.43 -22.84 -4.35
C VAL A 548 -10.08 -22.11 -4.44
N GLY A 549 -10.04 -20.80 -4.15
CA GLY A 549 -8.81 -20.01 -4.17
C GLY A 549 -7.82 -20.44 -3.09
N ASN A 550 -6.54 -20.47 -3.46
CA ASN A 550 -5.41 -20.64 -2.55
C ASN A 550 -4.51 -19.39 -2.57
N ILE A 551 -3.45 -19.38 -1.77
CA ILE A 551 -2.55 -18.23 -1.64
C ILE A 551 -1.85 -17.86 -2.95
N ASP A 552 -1.51 -18.84 -3.80
CA ASP A 552 -0.82 -18.56 -5.08
C ASP A 552 -1.76 -17.86 -6.07
N GLY A 553 -3.02 -18.32 -6.15
CA GLY A 553 -4.06 -17.64 -6.92
C GLY A 553 -4.41 -16.26 -6.34
N LEU A 554 -4.32 -16.08 -5.01
CA LEU A 554 -4.48 -14.78 -4.37
C LEU A 554 -3.34 -13.82 -4.74
N MET A 555 -2.08 -14.26 -4.72
CA MET A 555 -0.94 -13.42 -5.11
C MET A 555 -1.08 -12.88 -6.54
N ASN A 556 -1.56 -13.70 -7.48
CA ASN A 556 -1.84 -13.27 -8.85
C ASN A 556 -2.88 -12.13 -8.91
N ARG A 557 -3.88 -12.14 -8.01
CA ARG A 557 -4.90 -11.09 -7.95
C ARG A 557 -4.37 -9.84 -7.27
N LEU A 558 -3.65 -9.98 -6.16
CA LEU A 558 -3.01 -8.86 -5.47
C LEU A 558 -2.07 -8.09 -6.40
N ALA A 559 -1.28 -8.82 -7.21
CA ALA A 559 -0.37 -8.24 -8.20
C ALA A 559 -1.06 -7.34 -9.25
N ILE A 560 -2.36 -7.53 -9.47
CA ILE A 560 -3.16 -6.72 -10.41
C ILE A 560 -3.93 -5.65 -9.65
N GLU A 561 -4.60 -6.00 -8.56
CA GLU A 561 -5.59 -5.15 -7.92
C GLU A 561 -4.94 -4.12 -6.96
N ILE A 562 -3.94 -4.50 -6.17
CA ILE A 562 -3.32 -3.60 -5.18
C ILE A 562 -2.62 -2.39 -5.81
N PRO A 563 -1.82 -2.53 -6.89
CA PRO A 563 -1.15 -1.38 -7.49
C PRO A 563 -2.13 -0.30 -8.00
N CYS A 564 -3.32 -0.71 -8.43
CA CYS A 564 -4.36 0.19 -8.95
C CYS A 564 -5.11 0.93 -7.83
N PHE A 565 -5.50 0.21 -6.76
CA PHE A 565 -6.39 0.77 -5.74
C PHE A 565 -5.65 1.33 -4.54
N ARG A 566 -4.54 0.71 -4.13
CA ARG A 566 -3.78 0.99 -2.90
C ARG A 566 -4.71 1.31 -1.72
N PRO A 567 -5.65 0.44 -1.32
CA PRO A 567 -6.56 0.78 -0.24
C PRO A 567 -5.82 1.03 1.08
N ARG A 568 -6.43 1.77 2.01
CA ARG A 568 -5.81 1.97 3.34
C ARG A 568 -5.65 0.65 4.08
N TYR A 569 -6.67 -0.20 4.03
CA TYR A 569 -6.65 -1.54 4.62
C TYR A 569 -6.84 -2.64 3.59
N VAL A 570 -6.11 -3.74 3.75
CA VAL A 570 -6.26 -4.98 2.98
C VAL A 570 -6.61 -6.10 3.95
N CYS A 571 -7.84 -6.58 3.91
CA CYS A 571 -8.37 -7.61 4.80
C CYS A 571 -8.39 -8.97 4.09
N ILE A 572 -7.59 -9.92 4.57
CA ILE A 572 -7.29 -11.16 3.88
C ILE A 572 -7.75 -12.37 4.70
N THR A 573 -8.55 -13.24 4.09
CA THR A 573 -8.91 -14.56 4.63
C THR A 573 -8.54 -15.65 3.61
N ILE A 574 -7.45 -16.39 3.86
CA ILE A 574 -6.94 -17.43 2.94
C ILE A 574 -6.31 -18.60 3.70
N GLY A 575 -6.51 -19.82 3.20
CA GLY A 575 -5.84 -21.03 3.74
C GLY A 575 -6.72 -22.27 3.84
N THR A 576 -8.04 -22.12 3.68
CA THR A 576 -9.01 -23.24 3.70
C THR A 576 -8.65 -24.31 2.66
N ASN A 577 -8.26 -23.86 1.46
CA ASN A 577 -7.88 -24.71 0.32
C ASN A 577 -6.38 -25.07 0.29
N GLY A 578 -5.66 -24.86 1.40
CA GLY A 578 -4.24 -25.19 1.53
C GLY A 578 -3.29 -24.19 0.85
N GLY A 579 -2.02 -24.59 0.73
CA GLY A 579 -0.95 -23.82 0.09
C GLY A 579 -0.27 -22.76 0.97
N ASN A 580 -0.84 -22.42 2.14
CA ASN A 580 -0.21 -21.51 3.08
C ASN A 580 1.11 -22.08 3.62
N THR A 581 2.11 -21.20 3.68
CA THR A 581 3.33 -21.36 4.47
C THR A 581 3.64 -20.01 5.09
N GLU A 582 4.41 -19.98 6.16
CA GLU A 582 4.86 -18.73 6.77
C GLU A 582 5.59 -17.82 5.77
N ALA A 583 6.44 -18.39 4.90
CA ALA A 583 7.12 -17.66 3.84
C ALA A 583 6.15 -17.00 2.85
N LYS A 584 5.14 -17.75 2.36
CA LYS A 584 4.15 -17.19 1.42
C LYS A 584 3.26 -16.14 2.06
N LEU A 585 2.87 -16.32 3.33
CA LEU A 585 2.08 -15.34 4.07
C LEU A 585 2.87 -14.04 4.26
N ASN A 586 4.15 -14.12 4.65
CA ASN A 586 5.01 -12.94 4.77
C ASN A 586 5.21 -12.25 3.42
N ALA A 587 5.49 -12.99 2.34
CA ALA A 587 5.62 -12.40 1.00
C ALA A 587 4.35 -11.67 0.53
N MET A 588 3.18 -12.21 0.87
CA MET A 588 1.89 -11.57 0.60
C MET A 588 1.71 -10.28 1.42
N ILE A 589 2.10 -10.29 2.70
CA ILE A 589 2.05 -9.10 3.57
C ILE A 589 3.01 -8.03 3.05
N ASP A 590 4.27 -8.38 2.82
CA ASP A 590 5.31 -7.48 2.33
C ASP A 590 4.91 -6.84 0.99
N PHE A 591 4.28 -7.62 0.09
CA PHE A 591 3.75 -7.09 -1.17
C PHE A 591 2.71 -5.99 -0.93
N CYS A 592 1.72 -6.21 -0.07
CA CYS A 592 0.69 -5.22 0.22
C CYS A 592 1.25 -3.98 0.95
N GLU A 593 2.09 -4.20 1.95
CA GLU A 593 2.72 -3.11 2.73
C GLU A 593 3.67 -2.27 1.85
N GLY A 594 4.32 -2.86 0.85
CA GLY A 594 5.12 -2.16 -0.16
C GLY A 594 4.33 -1.16 -1.01
N TYR A 595 2.99 -1.27 -1.05
CA TYR A 595 2.08 -0.31 -1.67
C TYR A 595 1.39 0.63 -0.66
N GLY A 596 1.89 0.67 0.58
CA GLY A 596 1.37 1.53 1.65
C GLY A 596 0.06 1.03 2.28
N CYS A 597 -0.32 -0.22 2.04
CA CYS A 597 -1.52 -0.80 2.63
C CYS A 597 -1.26 -1.36 4.04
N THR A 598 -2.21 -1.18 4.95
CA THR A 598 -2.20 -1.88 6.25
C THR A 598 -2.90 -3.24 6.12
N VAL A 599 -2.19 -4.33 6.39
CA VAL A 599 -2.71 -5.69 6.23
C VAL A 599 -3.43 -6.17 7.48
N ILE A 600 -4.61 -6.77 7.29
CA ILE A 600 -5.37 -7.50 8.30
C ILE A 600 -5.41 -8.96 7.84
N LEU A 601 -4.69 -9.85 8.52
CA LEU A 601 -4.62 -11.27 8.17
C LEU A 601 -5.50 -12.08 9.11
N ASN A 602 -6.61 -12.61 8.60
CA ASN A 602 -7.60 -13.28 9.43
C ASN A 602 -7.29 -14.76 9.64
N HIS A 603 -7.70 -15.27 10.80
CA HIS A 603 -7.88 -16.70 10.99
C HIS A 603 -9.00 -17.20 10.06
N ILE A 604 -8.96 -18.49 9.71
CA ILE A 604 -10.05 -19.14 8.97
C ILE A 604 -11.11 -19.70 9.95
N PRO A 605 -12.39 -19.85 9.54
CA PRO A 605 -13.43 -20.46 10.35
C PRO A 605 -13.09 -21.85 10.88
N LEU A 606 -13.62 -22.19 12.05
CA LEU A 606 -13.50 -23.50 12.66
C LEU A 606 -14.44 -24.48 11.97
N TYR A 607 -13.99 -25.12 10.89
CA TYR A 607 -14.85 -25.99 10.07
C TYR A 607 -14.48 -27.48 10.16
N ASP A 608 -13.22 -27.83 10.46
CA ASP A 608 -12.77 -29.21 10.66
C ASP A 608 -11.59 -29.31 11.65
N SER A 609 -11.08 -30.53 11.87
CA SER A 609 -9.93 -30.78 12.75
C SER A 609 -8.59 -30.26 12.19
N SER A 610 -8.50 -29.98 10.89
CA SER A 610 -7.30 -29.40 10.26
C SER A 610 -7.19 -27.89 10.51
N THR A 611 -8.31 -27.22 10.83
CA THR A 611 -8.33 -25.77 11.06
C THR A 611 -7.34 -25.34 12.13
N ALA A 612 -7.21 -26.08 13.23
CA ALA A 612 -6.34 -25.69 14.35
C ALA A 612 -4.88 -25.48 13.93
N ALA A 613 -4.32 -26.40 13.14
CA ALA A 613 -2.93 -26.30 12.67
C ALA A 613 -2.75 -25.14 11.67
N LYS A 614 -3.73 -24.93 10.78
CA LYS A 614 -3.73 -23.81 9.82
C LYS A 614 -3.79 -22.46 10.53
N ASN A 615 -4.66 -22.33 11.53
CA ASN A 615 -4.78 -21.12 12.34
C ASN A 615 -3.58 -20.89 13.24
N ALA A 616 -2.93 -21.93 13.77
CA ALA A 616 -1.68 -21.78 14.51
C ALA A 616 -0.57 -21.16 13.63
N MET A 617 -0.45 -21.61 12.36
CA MET A 617 0.48 -21.00 11.41
C MET A 617 0.15 -19.52 11.15
N ILE A 618 -1.14 -19.19 10.91
CA ILE A 618 -1.57 -17.80 10.71
C ILE A 618 -1.26 -16.96 11.96
N ALA A 619 -1.57 -17.48 13.16
CA ALA A 619 -1.30 -16.81 14.42
C ALA A 619 0.19 -16.51 14.62
N ASN A 620 1.08 -17.42 14.24
CA ASN A 620 2.52 -17.17 14.32
C ASN A 620 2.95 -15.98 13.45
N VAL A 621 2.43 -15.89 12.22
CA VAL A 621 2.70 -14.74 11.33
C VAL A 621 2.09 -13.45 11.88
N VAL A 622 0.84 -13.50 12.31
CA VAL A 622 0.13 -12.35 12.90
C VAL A 622 0.88 -11.81 14.12
N ASN A 623 1.30 -12.68 15.04
CA ASN A 623 2.00 -12.29 16.26
C ASN A 623 3.40 -11.73 15.99
N SER A 624 4.16 -12.37 15.09
CA SER A 624 5.51 -11.92 14.74
C SER A 624 5.50 -10.56 14.04
N ARG A 625 4.51 -10.32 13.17
CA ARG A 625 4.33 -9.06 12.43
C ARG A 625 3.48 -8.02 13.17
N LYS A 626 2.86 -8.39 14.29
CA LYS A 626 1.92 -7.55 15.07
C LYS A 626 0.77 -7.01 14.24
N LEU A 627 0.20 -7.87 13.40
CA LEU A 627 -0.92 -7.51 12.52
C LEU A 627 -2.25 -7.53 13.27
N MET A 628 -3.21 -6.74 12.77
CA MET A 628 -4.62 -6.98 13.08
C MET A 628 -5.06 -8.32 12.48
N SER A 629 -5.90 -9.05 13.19
CA SER A 629 -6.41 -10.36 12.76
C SER A 629 -7.77 -10.62 13.37
N ILE A 630 -8.78 -10.83 12.53
CA ILE A 630 -10.09 -11.26 13.00
C ILE A 630 -10.07 -12.77 13.27
N ARG A 631 -10.54 -13.16 14.45
CA ARG A 631 -10.61 -14.55 14.93
C ARG A 631 -11.90 -15.23 14.47
N TYR A 632 -11.95 -15.62 13.20
CA TYR A 632 -13.11 -16.31 12.62
C TYR A 632 -13.36 -17.66 13.32
N ASP A 633 -12.30 -18.32 13.78
CA ASP A 633 -12.36 -19.54 14.58
C ASP A 633 -13.10 -19.34 15.89
N ILE A 634 -12.83 -18.24 16.60
CA ILE A 634 -13.60 -17.88 17.80
C ILE A 634 -15.06 -17.59 17.40
N ALA A 635 -15.27 -16.77 16.38
CA ALA A 635 -16.61 -16.36 15.94
C ALA A 635 -17.50 -17.53 15.51
N THR A 636 -16.92 -18.64 15.03
CA THR A 636 -17.66 -19.81 14.51
C THR A 636 -17.62 -21.02 15.44
N SER A 637 -17.26 -20.81 16.70
CA SER A 637 -17.17 -21.84 17.74
C SER A 637 -18.29 -21.71 18.78
N ILE A 638 -18.68 -22.84 19.38
CA ILE A 638 -19.66 -22.87 20.47
C ILE A 638 -19.07 -22.14 21.66
N GLY A 639 -19.82 -21.17 22.18
CA GLY A 639 -19.39 -20.39 23.35
C GLY A 639 -18.11 -19.57 23.11
N PHE A 640 -17.71 -19.34 21.86
CA PHE A 640 -16.50 -18.60 21.50
C PHE A 640 -15.19 -19.23 22.01
N ASP A 641 -15.14 -20.57 22.10
CA ASP A 641 -14.01 -21.33 22.65
C ASP A 641 -12.85 -21.59 21.66
N ALA A 642 -13.05 -21.32 20.35
CA ALA A 642 -12.15 -21.65 19.24
C ALA A 642 -11.78 -23.14 19.06
N THR A 643 -12.47 -24.06 19.73
CA THR A 643 -12.17 -25.50 19.71
C THR A 643 -13.35 -26.35 19.27
N THR A 644 -14.57 -25.95 19.64
CA THR A 644 -15.79 -26.69 19.33
C THR A 644 -16.55 -25.98 18.22
N LYS A 645 -16.64 -26.57 17.03
CA LYS A 645 -17.36 -26.00 15.89
C LYS A 645 -18.86 -25.81 16.18
N ASP A 646 -19.40 -24.62 15.89
CA ASP A 646 -20.86 -24.40 15.86
C ASP A 646 -21.40 -24.64 14.44
N ASN A 647 -21.91 -25.85 14.17
CA ASN A 647 -22.50 -26.18 12.87
C ASN A 647 -23.65 -25.25 12.44
N SER A 648 -24.35 -24.59 13.37
CA SER A 648 -25.43 -23.65 13.03
C SER A 648 -24.92 -22.37 12.39
N CYS A 649 -23.61 -22.12 12.41
CA CYS A 649 -22.96 -21.00 11.73
C CYS A 649 -22.58 -21.28 10.28
N PHE A 650 -22.82 -22.50 9.79
CA PHE A 650 -22.39 -22.94 8.46
C PHE A 650 -23.57 -23.39 7.59
N SER A 651 -23.44 -23.20 6.28
CA SER A 651 -24.33 -23.80 5.29
C SER A 651 -24.01 -25.29 5.16
N ASN A 652 -25.04 -26.14 5.09
CA ASN A 652 -24.87 -27.56 4.77
C ASN A 652 -24.84 -27.74 3.24
N GLU A 653 -23.66 -27.79 2.67
CA GLU A 653 -23.46 -27.99 1.23
C GLU A 653 -23.17 -29.47 0.97
N SER A 654 -24.19 -30.22 0.55
CA SER A 654 -24.07 -31.67 0.27
C SER A 654 -23.52 -32.50 1.45
N GLY A 655 -23.92 -32.16 2.68
CA GLY A 655 -23.44 -32.82 3.90
C GLY A 655 -22.20 -32.17 4.52
N ILE A 656 -21.64 -31.14 3.89
CA ILE A 656 -20.38 -30.51 4.28
C ILE A 656 -20.65 -29.10 4.80
N PHE A 657 -20.27 -28.84 6.05
CA PHE A 657 -20.44 -27.55 6.73
C PHE A 657 -19.14 -26.74 6.69
N ILE A 658 -18.85 -26.03 5.61
CA ILE A 658 -17.59 -25.26 5.46
C ILE A 658 -17.83 -23.76 5.34
N HIS A 659 -18.81 -23.34 4.56
CA HIS A 659 -19.05 -21.91 4.31
C HIS A 659 -19.94 -21.32 5.39
N PRO A 660 -19.54 -20.21 6.04
CA PRO A 660 -20.41 -19.53 6.99
C PRO A 660 -21.74 -19.13 6.34
N ASN A 661 -22.86 -19.40 7.01
CA ASN A 661 -24.18 -18.93 6.61
C ASN A 661 -24.42 -17.49 7.10
N GLU A 662 -25.64 -16.95 7.00
CA GLU A 662 -25.95 -15.60 7.50
C GLU A 662 -25.59 -15.42 8.99
N LYS A 663 -25.91 -16.40 9.85
CA LYS A 663 -25.54 -16.35 11.27
C LYS A 663 -24.02 -16.32 11.46
N GLY A 664 -23.29 -17.19 10.75
CA GLY A 664 -21.83 -17.24 10.85
C GLY A 664 -21.16 -15.95 10.37
N ASN A 665 -21.61 -15.39 9.25
CA ASN A 665 -21.11 -14.11 8.75
C ASN A 665 -21.40 -12.95 9.73
N GLN A 666 -22.59 -12.93 10.34
CA GLN A 666 -22.95 -11.96 11.35
C GLN A 666 -22.04 -12.06 12.58
N GLN A 667 -21.78 -13.27 13.09
CA GLN A 667 -20.88 -13.45 14.23
C GLN A 667 -19.43 -13.07 13.92
N ILE A 668 -18.95 -13.35 12.71
CA ILE A 668 -17.63 -12.90 12.25
C ILE A 668 -17.58 -11.37 12.19
N PHE A 669 -18.62 -10.71 11.68
CA PHE A 669 -18.71 -9.26 11.67
C PHE A 669 -18.74 -8.68 13.10
N ASP A 670 -19.52 -9.27 14.00
CA ASP A 670 -19.57 -8.85 15.40
C ASP A 670 -18.21 -9.00 16.09
N ARG A 671 -17.49 -10.09 15.80
CA ARG A 671 -16.13 -10.29 16.27
C ARG A 671 -15.14 -9.27 15.69
N SER A 672 -15.32 -8.88 14.43
CA SER A 672 -14.44 -7.90 13.78
C SER A 672 -14.48 -6.53 14.44
N LYS A 673 -15.62 -6.11 15.00
CA LYS A 673 -15.74 -4.86 15.77
C LYS A 673 -14.85 -4.83 17.01
N ILE A 674 -14.44 -6.00 17.51
CA ILE A 674 -13.50 -6.14 18.63
C ILE A 674 -12.07 -6.27 18.10
N ASP A 675 -11.85 -7.19 17.14
CA ASP A 675 -10.49 -7.55 16.71
C ASP A 675 -9.81 -6.51 15.80
N MET A 676 -10.58 -5.63 15.16
CA MET A 676 -10.08 -4.54 14.32
C MET A 676 -10.81 -3.21 14.62
N GLU A 677 -11.13 -2.96 15.90
CA GLU A 677 -11.85 -1.76 16.37
C GLU A 677 -11.28 -0.46 15.78
N GLU A 678 -9.94 -0.34 15.72
CA GLU A 678 -9.23 0.80 15.16
C GLU A 678 -9.67 1.14 13.72
N VAL A 679 -9.96 0.13 12.89
CA VAL A 679 -10.39 0.33 11.50
C VAL A 679 -11.73 1.08 11.44
N PHE A 680 -12.64 0.77 12.37
CA PHE A 680 -13.95 1.38 12.48
C PHE A 680 -13.89 2.77 13.14
N ILE A 681 -13.07 2.92 14.18
CA ILE A 681 -12.79 4.23 14.81
C ILE A 681 -12.22 5.20 13.79
N ASN A 682 -11.20 4.79 13.04
CA ASN A 682 -10.54 5.61 12.02
C ASN A 682 -11.50 5.99 10.87
N ALA A 683 -12.55 5.21 10.64
CA ALA A 683 -13.59 5.53 9.66
C ALA A 683 -14.65 6.52 10.19
N GLY A 684 -14.69 6.76 11.51
CA GLY A 684 -15.75 7.51 12.19
C GLY A 684 -17.05 6.71 12.37
N ALA A 685 -16.96 5.37 12.41
CA ALA A 685 -18.10 4.46 12.46
C ALA A 685 -18.30 3.78 13.83
N ALA A 686 -17.42 4.03 14.80
CA ALA A 686 -17.42 3.42 16.13
C ALA A 686 -18.21 4.22 17.17
#